data_AF-A0A661F9H9-F1
#
_entry.id   AF-A0A661F9H9-F1
#
_cell.length_a   1.000
_cell.length_b   1.000
_cell.length_c   1.000
_cell.angle_alpha   90.00
_cell.angle_beta   90.00
_cell.angle_gamma   90.00
#
_symmetry.space_group_name_H-M   'P 1'
#
loop_
_entity.id
_entity.type
_entity.pdbx_description
1 polymer ?
#
loop_
_entity_poly.entity_id
_entity_poly.type
_entity_poly.pdbx_seq_one_letter_code
_entity_poly.pdbx_strand_id
1 'polypeptide(L)'
;MAVSRLWNNYWGLFALITLALIWHEAGAPRFVWLNILAAISLIKVLPQGNFLRLVKFYRSSCWLVLLIISIPFLIQQVRTGLYPQLEKPWQSISVRTTQHQQPDAMMDMLMKEEKSMQSSYARKRSVIASDSYSQAPAPNFKRIDPKANLQTGPGLPQWQWTSIPLSWNGSVNSQQQIELWYLTPTTSMLLNFLRVALLVILCLLMLELINKRFTFKLPNSILSLGLLICLLLPIAPVHADYPSPELLNELKQRLLKAPDCLPNCAQIPAMHIVLTDTVLQLDLQVHAQETVAIPLPAELKNWLPKEIKVNKAVAHAIIRDNQGILWLSLEPGIHSVTLKGAAPRQNSFTLPLPLKPQHITHNIQQWSLEGLKPNGAAENNLHFTRLQTAAEKKNAPPSLSSTILPPFIQIERTLHLGLDWHITTRVIRLSREPTAISLKVPLIKNESITSSHIRSEDGYALVHISANQQSIKWQSLLNKSAQIHLVAPATNQWSEIWRADISPMWHIQSTGISAVHHQNQAGNWLPEWRPWPNEAITLAITRPEAVQGQTLTIDKSTLQITAGKRTQESRLELDLRSSKGTQHTITLPPNAVLQSVSVNGATQAIRQQGQTVTLPVEPGNQHYQLNWHEVNQQSSILTTPALDLASASVNTHLNILLGQDRWVLLTMGPKFGPAVLFWGLVFVLVLLAFALGKAQLTPLKHWHWFLLLIGLSQIPIAAALVVVAWLIALGLRKKQVNDNAKCFNLMQIFLVFMTLSSLAILFIAVEQGLLGSPDMQIVGNQSTAEHLKWYQDRSNALLPTATVVSIPLLSYRIMMLVWSLWLAVS
;
A
#
# COMPACT_ATOMS: atom_id res chain seq x y z
N MET A 1 20.71 -42.62 17.23
CA MET A 1 21.61 -43.77 17.45
C MET A 1 22.20 -43.88 18.87
N ALA A 2 22.61 -42.80 19.54
CA ALA A 2 23.21 -42.92 20.88
C ALA A 2 22.22 -43.38 21.98
N VAL A 3 20.99 -42.83 21.98
CA VAL A 3 19.93 -43.21 22.95
C VAL A 3 19.57 -44.70 22.85
N SER A 4 19.52 -45.27 21.65
CA SER A 4 19.16 -46.67 21.46
C SER A 4 20.19 -47.64 22.01
N ARG A 5 21.48 -47.31 21.89
CA ARG A 5 22.58 -48.10 22.47
C ARG A 5 22.66 -47.97 24.00
N LEU A 6 22.24 -46.83 24.57
CA LEU A 6 22.31 -46.60 26.01
C LEU A 6 21.15 -47.22 26.79
N TRP A 7 19.94 -47.30 26.20
CA TRP A 7 18.74 -47.87 26.83
C TRP A 7 18.12 -49.00 25.98
N ASN A 8 17.33 -48.69 24.94
CA ASN A 8 16.82 -49.66 23.94
C ASN A 8 16.37 -48.96 22.64
N ASN A 9 16.03 -49.75 21.61
CA ASN A 9 15.58 -49.23 20.30
C ASN A 9 14.28 -48.42 20.36
N TYR A 10 13.32 -48.77 21.23
CA TYR A 10 12.07 -48.02 21.40
C TYR A 10 12.32 -46.60 21.92
N TRP A 11 13.17 -46.44 22.93
CA TRP A 11 13.58 -45.12 23.44
C TRP A 11 14.38 -44.32 22.42
N GLY A 12 15.15 -45.01 21.56
CA GLY A 12 15.81 -44.39 20.41
C GLY A 12 14.83 -43.80 19.41
N LEU A 13 13.79 -44.56 19.04
CA LEU A 13 12.72 -44.10 18.15
C LEU A 13 11.91 -42.96 18.78
N PHE A 14 11.54 -43.11 20.06
CA PHE A 14 10.82 -42.09 20.82
C PHE A 14 11.57 -40.76 20.85
N ALA A 15 12.88 -40.79 21.14
CA ALA A 15 13.72 -39.60 21.13
C ALA A 15 13.79 -38.96 19.74
N LEU A 16 13.86 -39.76 18.67
CA LEU A 16 13.84 -39.26 17.29
C LEU A 16 12.54 -38.53 16.95
N ILE A 17 11.38 -39.16 17.24
CA ILE A 17 10.06 -38.56 17.02
C ILE A 17 9.92 -37.26 17.83
N THR A 18 10.30 -37.31 19.11
CA THR A 18 10.25 -36.14 20.00
C THR A 18 11.07 -34.99 19.44
N LEU A 19 12.33 -35.26 19.07
CA LEU A 19 13.23 -34.24 18.52
C LEU A 19 12.71 -33.69 17.20
N ALA A 20 12.25 -34.53 16.27
CA ALA A 20 11.69 -34.09 14.99
C ALA A 20 10.50 -33.12 15.18
N LEU A 21 9.62 -33.40 16.16
CA LEU A 21 8.44 -32.59 16.44
C LEU A 21 8.75 -31.25 17.13
N ILE A 22 9.81 -31.17 17.95
CA ILE A 22 10.17 -29.95 18.69
C ILE A 22 11.30 -29.15 18.03
N TRP A 23 12.04 -29.71 17.07
CA TRP A 23 13.27 -29.09 16.53
C TRP A 23 13.03 -27.68 15.97
N HIS A 24 11.94 -27.52 15.23
CA HIS A 24 11.57 -26.26 14.56
C HIS A 24 10.88 -25.26 15.49
N GLU A 25 10.52 -25.67 16.70
CA GLU A 25 9.89 -24.78 17.68
C GLU A 25 10.93 -23.85 18.33
N ALA A 26 10.51 -22.62 18.59
CA ALA A 26 11.33 -21.64 19.29
C ALA A 26 11.55 -22.06 20.75
N GLY A 27 12.78 -21.88 21.26
CA GLY A 27 13.10 -22.18 22.66
C GLY A 27 13.23 -23.68 23.00
N ALA A 28 13.10 -24.59 22.03
CA ALA A 28 13.26 -26.03 22.28
C ALA A 28 14.69 -26.37 22.73
N PRO A 29 14.87 -27.31 23.69
CA PRO A 29 16.20 -27.79 24.06
C PRO A 29 16.78 -28.59 22.89
N ARG A 30 17.78 -28.04 22.19
CA ARG A 30 18.42 -28.69 21.03
C ARG A 30 19.73 -29.39 21.40
N PHE A 31 20.73 -28.62 21.83
CA PHE A 31 22.10 -29.13 22.04
C PHE A 31 22.34 -29.79 23.41
N VAL A 32 21.49 -29.53 24.40
CA VAL A 32 21.66 -30.08 25.76
C VAL A 32 21.58 -31.61 25.78
N TRP A 33 20.76 -32.20 24.91
CA TRP A 33 20.65 -33.66 24.79
C TRP A 33 21.99 -34.32 24.44
N LEU A 34 22.78 -33.72 23.54
CA LEU A 34 24.09 -34.27 23.15
C LEU A 34 25.07 -34.28 24.33
N ASN A 35 25.10 -33.20 25.11
CA ASN A 35 25.96 -33.08 26.28
C ASN A 35 25.60 -34.10 27.36
N ILE A 36 24.30 -34.30 27.62
CA ILE A 36 23.82 -35.33 28.56
C ILE A 36 24.20 -36.73 28.08
N LEU A 37 24.01 -37.04 26.79
CA LEU A 37 24.34 -38.34 26.22
C LEU A 37 25.85 -38.61 26.26
N ALA A 38 26.67 -37.60 25.98
CA ALA A 38 28.12 -37.70 26.12
C ALA A 38 28.51 -37.99 27.57
N ALA A 39 27.99 -37.23 28.53
CA ALA A 39 28.28 -37.41 29.95
C ALA A 39 27.87 -38.80 30.45
N ILE A 40 26.67 -39.27 30.10
CA ILE A 40 26.19 -40.62 30.47
C ILE A 40 27.05 -41.72 29.84
N SER A 41 27.47 -41.56 28.59
CA SER A 41 28.32 -42.53 27.90
C SER A 41 29.71 -42.61 28.55
N LEU A 42 30.32 -41.46 28.87
CA LEU A 42 31.61 -41.38 29.56
C LEU A 42 31.55 -42.02 30.95
N ILE A 43 30.49 -41.77 31.74
CA ILE A 43 30.32 -42.34 33.08
C ILE A 43 30.28 -43.88 33.06
N LYS A 44 29.74 -44.50 32.00
CA LYS A 44 29.68 -45.96 31.87
C LYS A 44 31.04 -46.62 31.60
N VAL A 45 32.02 -45.88 31.06
CA VAL A 45 33.32 -46.42 30.62
C VAL A 45 34.46 -46.04 31.56
N LEU A 46 34.32 -44.94 32.31
CA LEU A 46 35.40 -44.39 33.14
C LEU A 46 35.63 -45.19 34.43
N PRO A 47 36.91 -45.48 34.78
CA PRO A 47 37.26 -46.10 36.06
C PRO A 47 37.01 -45.15 37.24
N GLN A 48 36.96 -45.70 38.47
CA GLN A 48 36.75 -44.92 39.67
C GLN A 48 37.91 -43.94 39.89
N GLY A 49 37.62 -42.62 39.93
CA GLY A 49 38.65 -41.59 40.10
C GLY A 49 38.07 -40.16 40.12
N ASN A 50 38.96 -39.16 40.20
CA ASN A 50 38.58 -37.74 40.23
C ASN A 50 37.89 -37.28 38.94
N PHE A 51 38.31 -37.83 37.79
CA PHE A 51 37.69 -37.54 36.50
C PHE A 51 36.24 -38.04 36.42
N LEU A 52 35.95 -39.23 36.98
CA LEU A 52 34.57 -39.71 37.10
C LEU A 52 33.70 -38.79 37.97
N ARG A 53 34.24 -38.22 39.07
CA ARG A 53 33.52 -37.20 39.86
C ARG A 53 33.24 -35.93 39.06
N LEU A 54 34.20 -35.46 38.27
CA LEU A 54 34.02 -34.30 37.40
C LEU A 54 32.91 -34.53 36.36
N VAL A 55 32.92 -35.69 35.68
CA VAL A 55 31.88 -36.01 34.68
C VAL A 55 30.50 -36.19 35.34
N LYS A 56 30.43 -36.77 36.55
CA LYS A 56 29.17 -36.84 37.32
C LYS A 56 28.64 -35.45 37.67
N PHE A 57 29.51 -34.52 38.09
CA PHE A 57 29.13 -33.13 38.33
C PHE A 57 28.66 -32.44 37.04
N TYR A 58 29.38 -32.63 35.94
CA TYR A 58 29.02 -32.11 34.62
C TYR A 58 27.65 -32.63 34.16
N ARG A 59 27.34 -33.92 34.36
CA ARG A 59 26.00 -34.48 34.09
C ARG A 59 24.92 -33.77 34.90
N SER A 60 25.12 -33.58 36.20
CA SER A 60 24.16 -32.87 37.06
C SER A 60 23.98 -31.41 36.63
N SER A 61 25.03 -30.74 36.18
CA SER A 61 24.95 -29.40 35.61
C SER A 61 24.12 -29.39 34.30
N CYS A 62 24.34 -30.38 33.43
CA CYS A 62 23.54 -30.53 32.20
C CYS A 62 22.06 -30.80 32.49
N TRP A 63 21.74 -31.57 33.54
CA TRP A 63 20.36 -31.76 34.00
C TRP A 63 19.71 -30.46 34.47
N LEU A 64 20.45 -29.63 35.22
CA LEU A 64 19.97 -28.32 35.64
C LEU A 64 19.72 -27.39 34.44
N VAL A 65 20.65 -27.35 33.48
CA VAL A 65 20.49 -26.58 32.23
C VAL A 65 19.29 -27.10 31.42
N LEU A 66 19.08 -28.42 31.34
CA LEU A 66 17.93 -29.00 30.67
C LEU A 66 16.63 -28.49 31.30
N LEU A 67 16.51 -28.50 32.63
CA LEU A 67 15.33 -28.02 33.33
C LEU A 67 15.09 -26.52 33.11
N ILE A 68 16.15 -25.70 33.18
CA ILE A 68 16.07 -24.25 32.94
C ILE A 68 15.54 -23.92 31.54
N ILE A 69 15.90 -24.72 30.52
CA ILE A 69 15.42 -24.50 29.14
C ILE A 69 14.04 -25.14 28.92
N SER A 70 13.79 -26.31 29.51
CA SER A 70 12.57 -27.07 29.27
C SER A 70 11.36 -26.45 29.95
N ILE A 71 11.50 -25.86 31.15
CA ILE A 71 10.36 -25.27 31.87
C ILE A 71 9.74 -24.09 31.09
N PRO A 72 10.49 -23.06 30.65
CA PRO A 72 9.95 -21.99 29.82
C PRO A 72 9.33 -22.51 28.52
N PHE A 73 9.97 -23.49 27.88
CA PHE A 73 9.45 -24.11 26.67
C PHE A 73 8.11 -24.82 26.91
N LEU A 74 7.98 -25.61 27.99
CA LEU A 74 6.71 -26.27 28.36
C LEU A 74 5.61 -25.25 28.62
N ILE A 75 5.92 -24.16 29.34
CA ILE A 75 4.96 -23.07 29.59
C ILE A 75 4.52 -22.47 28.26
N GLN A 76 5.45 -22.15 27.37
CA GLN A 76 5.14 -21.57 26.06
C GLN A 76 4.26 -22.51 25.21
N GLN A 77 4.61 -23.79 25.10
CA GLN A 77 3.85 -24.76 24.32
C GLN A 77 2.42 -24.96 24.86
N VAL A 78 2.25 -25.04 26.18
CA VAL A 78 0.91 -25.10 26.80
C VAL A 78 0.12 -23.82 26.52
N ARG A 79 0.75 -22.64 26.62
CA ARG A 79 0.11 -21.35 26.33
C ARG A 79 -0.33 -21.23 24.88
N THR A 80 0.55 -21.53 23.93
CA THR A 80 0.22 -21.50 22.49
C THR A 80 -0.79 -22.58 22.13
N GLY A 81 -0.77 -23.73 22.80
CA GLY A 81 -1.79 -24.78 22.63
C GLY A 81 -3.18 -24.36 23.10
N LEU A 82 -3.28 -23.72 24.27
CA LEU A 82 -4.55 -23.22 24.81
C LEU A 82 -5.04 -21.95 24.09
N TYR A 83 -4.10 -21.10 23.66
CA TYR A 83 -4.36 -19.78 23.09
C TYR A 83 -3.53 -19.58 21.80
N PRO A 84 -3.91 -20.22 20.68
CA PRO A 84 -3.17 -20.13 19.42
C PRO A 84 -3.10 -18.68 18.89
N GLN A 85 -4.08 -17.84 19.21
CA GLN A 85 -4.07 -16.42 18.86
C GLN A 85 -2.91 -15.62 19.49
N LEU A 86 -2.20 -16.18 20.47
CA LEU A 86 -1.05 -15.56 21.12
C LEU A 86 0.30 -15.95 20.52
N GLU A 87 0.34 -16.52 19.32
CA GLU A 87 1.62 -16.82 18.63
C GLU A 87 2.49 -15.54 18.50
N LYS A 88 1.85 -14.39 18.21
CA LYS A 88 2.50 -13.08 18.11
C LYS A 88 1.82 -12.09 19.06
N PRO A 89 2.06 -12.17 20.38
CA PRO A 89 1.33 -11.39 21.38
C PRO A 89 1.59 -9.88 21.27
N TRP A 90 2.68 -9.49 20.61
CA TRP A 90 3.11 -8.11 20.39
C TRP A 90 2.42 -7.43 19.20
N GLN A 91 1.82 -8.19 18.27
CA GLN A 91 1.13 -7.62 17.11
C GLN A 91 -0.27 -7.17 17.50
N SER A 92 -0.58 -5.88 17.25
CA SER A 92 -1.93 -5.36 17.42
C SER A 92 -2.77 -5.62 16.18
N ILE A 93 -4.00 -6.07 16.40
CA ILE A 93 -4.97 -6.34 15.34
C ILE A 93 -5.62 -5.04 14.86
N SER A 94 -5.71 -4.05 15.77
CA SER A 94 -5.99 -2.68 15.40
C SER A 94 -4.81 -2.08 14.67
N VAL A 95 -5.10 -1.55 13.47
CA VAL A 95 -4.23 -0.63 12.75
C VAL A 95 -3.86 0.47 13.76
N ARG A 96 -2.57 0.60 14.07
CA ARG A 96 -2.05 1.94 14.36
C ARG A 96 -2.50 2.73 13.16
N THR A 97 -3.46 3.62 13.31
CA THR A 97 -3.46 4.85 12.53
C THR A 97 -2.10 5.47 12.81
N THR A 98 -1.05 4.98 12.14
CA THR A 98 -0.09 5.84 11.50
C THR A 98 -1.00 6.88 10.88
N GLN A 99 -1.08 8.04 11.53
CA GLN A 99 -1.31 9.29 10.86
C GLN A 99 -0.39 9.21 9.65
N HIS A 100 -0.92 8.68 8.56
CA HIS A 100 -0.51 9.10 7.25
C HIS A 100 -0.95 10.56 7.33
N GLN A 101 -0.02 11.42 7.78
CA GLN A 101 -0.04 12.81 7.40
C GLN A 101 -0.25 12.74 5.90
N GLN A 102 -1.50 12.93 5.47
CA GLN A 102 -1.90 12.82 4.08
C GLN A 102 -0.92 13.71 3.33
N PRO A 103 -0.05 13.14 2.48
CA PRO A 103 0.82 13.95 1.63
C PRO A 103 -0.04 14.90 0.79
N ASP A 104 -1.28 14.50 0.50
CA ASP A 104 -2.30 15.31 -0.18
C ASP A 104 -2.67 16.60 0.59
N ALA A 105 -2.78 16.59 1.92
CA ALA A 105 -3.15 17.82 2.64
C ALA A 105 -2.01 18.85 2.62
N MET A 106 -0.75 18.40 2.66
CA MET A 106 0.43 19.27 2.57
C MET A 106 0.69 19.70 1.12
N MET A 107 0.49 18.82 0.13
CA MET A 107 0.57 19.16 -1.30
C MET A 107 -0.57 20.08 -1.74
N ASP A 108 -1.78 19.95 -1.19
CA ASP A 108 -2.90 20.84 -1.49
C ASP A 108 -2.73 22.20 -0.80
N MET A 109 -2.06 22.25 0.37
CA MET A 109 -1.62 23.51 1.00
C MET A 109 -0.51 24.19 0.18
N LEU A 110 0.52 23.45 -0.22
CA LEU A 110 1.63 23.95 -1.06
C LEU A 110 1.13 24.39 -2.44
N MET A 111 0.21 23.65 -3.07
CA MET A 111 -0.43 24.06 -4.33
C MET A 111 -1.34 25.29 -4.17
N LYS A 112 -1.99 25.48 -3.01
CA LYS A 112 -2.77 26.69 -2.72
C LYS A 112 -1.88 27.91 -2.52
N GLU A 113 -0.73 27.72 -1.88
CA GLU A 113 0.26 28.76 -1.61
C GLU A 113 1.01 29.17 -2.89
N GLU A 114 1.29 28.21 -3.78
CA GLU A 114 1.89 28.45 -5.10
C GLU A 114 0.90 29.17 -6.04
N LYS A 115 -0.39 28.80 -6.01
CA LYS A 115 -1.45 29.51 -6.77
C LYS A 115 -1.73 30.92 -6.25
N SER A 116 -1.62 31.17 -4.94
CA SER A 116 -1.84 32.50 -4.37
C SER A 116 -0.67 33.45 -4.65
N MET A 117 0.57 32.95 -4.66
CA MET A 117 1.76 33.71 -5.06
C MET A 117 1.83 33.99 -6.57
N GLN A 118 1.37 33.07 -7.44
CA GLN A 118 1.28 33.35 -8.88
C GLN A 118 0.18 34.37 -9.23
N SER A 119 -0.90 34.44 -8.43
CA SER A 119 -1.99 35.40 -8.64
C SER A 119 -1.62 36.87 -8.36
N SER A 120 -0.60 37.08 -7.52
CA SER A 120 -0.15 38.41 -7.09
C SER A 120 0.90 39.01 -8.04
N TYR A 121 1.67 38.18 -8.76
CA TYR A 121 2.61 38.64 -9.79
C TYR A 121 1.98 38.84 -11.18
N ALA A 122 0.84 38.21 -11.47
CA ALA A 122 0.16 38.35 -12.76
C ALA A 122 -0.76 39.59 -12.86
N ARG A 123 -1.03 40.31 -11.75
CA ARG A 123 -2.04 41.39 -11.72
C ARG A 123 -1.55 42.77 -12.18
N LYS A 124 -0.32 42.90 -12.69
CA LYS A 124 0.24 44.18 -13.18
C LYS A 124 0.59 44.22 -14.68
N ARG A 125 0.18 43.22 -15.47
CA ARG A 125 0.41 43.21 -16.93
C ARG A 125 -0.75 42.58 -17.69
N SER A 126 -1.93 43.20 -17.61
CA SER A 126 -3.02 42.95 -18.56
C SER A 126 -4.00 44.11 -18.58
N VAL A 127 -3.51 45.28 -18.97
CA VAL A 127 -4.35 46.28 -19.63
C VAL A 127 -3.76 46.35 -21.04
N ILE A 128 -4.60 46.11 -22.05
CA ILE A 128 -4.29 45.96 -23.48
C ILE A 128 -4.01 44.50 -23.92
N ALA A 129 -5.07 43.72 -24.14
CA ALA A 129 -5.19 42.75 -25.25
C ALA A 129 -6.60 42.12 -25.30
N SER A 130 -7.37 42.55 -26.30
CA SER A 130 -8.41 41.84 -27.08
C SER A 130 -9.34 40.82 -26.41
N ASP A 131 -10.64 41.13 -26.52
CA ASP A 131 -11.78 40.20 -26.44
C ASP A 131 -11.47 38.83 -27.05
N SER A 132 -11.37 37.83 -26.18
CA SER A 132 -11.27 36.43 -26.57
C SER A 132 -12.44 35.68 -25.95
N TYR A 133 -13.26 35.12 -26.83
CA TYR A 133 -14.45 34.32 -26.57
C TYR A 133 -14.31 33.41 -25.35
N SER A 134 -15.23 33.58 -24.40
CA SER A 134 -15.43 32.69 -23.25
C SER A 134 -15.62 31.24 -23.71
N GLN A 135 -14.63 30.39 -23.44
CA GLN A 135 -14.77 28.95 -23.62
C GLN A 135 -15.80 28.43 -22.59
N ALA A 136 -16.91 27.86 -23.07
CA ALA A 136 -17.82 27.10 -22.23
C ALA A 136 -17.04 25.92 -21.58
N PRO A 137 -17.19 25.68 -20.26
CA PRO A 137 -16.49 24.60 -19.58
C PRO A 137 -16.84 23.25 -20.20
N ALA A 138 -15.85 22.37 -20.34
CA ALA A 138 -16.04 21.02 -20.85
C ALA A 138 -17.10 20.26 -20.03
N PRO A 139 -18.00 19.48 -20.66
CA PRO A 139 -19.02 18.72 -19.95
C PRO A 139 -18.36 17.72 -19.00
N ASN A 140 -18.68 17.84 -17.71
CA ASN A 140 -18.10 17.03 -16.66
C ASN A 140 -18.89 15.71 -16.52
N PHE A 141 -18.35 14.62 -17.08
CA PHE A 141 -18.92 13.28 -16.94
C PHE A 141 -18.87 12.70 -15.51
N LYS A 142 -18.32 13.43 -14.52
CA LYS A 142 -18.28 12.99 -13.12
C LYS A 142 -19.62 13.12 -12.36
N ARG A 143 -20.72 13.55 -13.01
CA ARG A 143 -22.04 13.51 -12.36
C ARG A 143 -22.56 12.08 -12.32
N ILE A 144 -22.59 11.51 -11.12
CA ILE A 144 -23.20 10.22 -10.82
C ILE A 144 -24.73 10.36 -10.91
N ASP A 145 -25.39 9.42 -11.58
CA ASP A 145 -26.87 9.38 -11.64
C ASP A 145 -27.44 9.20 -10.23
N PRO A 146 -28.29 10.11 -9.72
CA PRO A 146 -28.91 10.01 -8.39
C PRO A 146 -29.74 8.73 -8.20
N LYS A 147 -30.23 8.12 -9.29
CA LYS A 147 -31.00 6.87 -9.23
C LYS A 147 -30.13 5.61 -9.29
N ALA A 148 -28.82 5.72 -9.56
CA ALA A 148 -27.93 4.56 -9.65
C ALA A 148 -27.79 3.83 -8.31
N ASN A 149 -28.07 2.52 -8.29
CA ASN A 149 -27.72 1.62 -7.19
C ASN A 149 -26.25 1.22 -7.35
N LEU A 150 -25.34 2.07 -6.89
CA LEU A 150 -23.92 1.72 -6.85
C LEU A 150 -23.68 0.78 -5.68
N GLN A 151 -23.11 -0.39 -5.93
CA GLN A 151 -22.79 -1.31 -4.85
C GLN A 151 -21.61 -0.76 -4.05
N THR A 152 -21.73 -0.73 -2.73
CA THR A 152 -20.64 -0.32 -1.83
C THR A 152 -19.55 -1.39 -1.74
N GLY A 153 -19.85 -2.61 -2.18
CA GLY A 153 -18.96 -3.76 -2.06
C GLY A 153 -18.89 -4.29 -0.62
N PRO A 154 -18.23 -5.44 -0.41
CA PRO A 154 -18.05 -5.99 0.92
C PRO A 154 -17.10 -5.13 1.75
N GLY A 155 -17.32 -5.08 3.06
CA GLY A 155 -16.34 -4.51 4.00
C GLY A 155 -15.05 -5.35 3.98
N LEU A 156 -13.91 -4.69 4.14
CA LEU A 156 -12.60 -5.35 4.13
C LEU A 156 -12.03 -5.44 5.55
N PRO A 157 -11.49 -6.61 5.95
CA PRO A 157 -10.82 -6.75 7.23
C PRO A 157 -9.55 -5.87 7.26
N GLN A 158 -9.34 -5.15 8.36
CA GLN A 158 -8.25 -4.18 8.53
C GLN A 158 -7.01 -4.79 9.20
N TRP A 159 -7.11 -6.00 9.76
CA TRP A 159 -6.01 -6.66 10.46
C TRP A 159 -4.97 -7.26 9.51
N GLN A 160 -3.73 -7.37 9.99
CA GLN A 160 -2.61 -8.01 9.29
C GLN A 160 -1.87 -8.95 10.26
N TRP A 161 -1.37 -10.08 9.74
CA TRP A 161 -0.67 -11.08 10.55
C TRP A 161 0.56 -11.66 9.85
N THR A 162 0.46 -12.86 9.30
CA THR A 162 1.49 -13.49 8.47
C THR A 162 1.19 -13.21 7.00
N SER A 163 2.02 -12.38 6.37
CA SER A 163 2.02 -12.22 4.91
C SER A 163 3.01 -13.19 4.30
N ILE A 164 2.55 -14.01 3.34
CA ILE A 164 3.39 -14.95 2.59
C ILE A 164 3.39 -14.47 1.15
N PRO A 165 4.49 -13.87 0.65
CA PRO A 165 4.57 -13.47 -0.74
C PRO A 165 4.61 -14.73 -1.62
N LEU A 166 3.68 -14.84 -2.55
CA LEU A 166 3.69 -15.86 -3.59
C LEU A 166 4.24 -15.21 -4.86
N SER A 167 5.30 -15.80 -5.41
CA SER A 167 5.90 -15.37 -6.68
C SER A 167 5.85 -16.52 -7.69
N TRP A 168 5.61 -16.18 -8.95
CA TRP A 168 5.60 -17.12 -10.06
C TRP A 168 6.59 -16.65 -11.12
N ASN A 169 7.32 -17.59 -11.70
CA ASN A 169 8.18 -17.32 -12.84
C ASN A 169 7.38 -17.58 -14.12
N GLY A 170 6.87 -16.51 -14.76
CA GLY A 170 6.11 -16.58 -16.01
C GLY A 170 4.61 -16.29 -15.85
N SER A 171 3.86 -16.39 -16.94
CA SER A 171 2.41 -16.15 -16.93
C SER A 171 1.65 -17.29 -16.24
N VAL A 172 0.73 -16.94 -15.34
CA VAL A 172 -0.16 -17.88 -14.65
C VAL A 172 -1.38 -18.13 -15.53
N ASN A 173 -1.63 -19.40 -15.88
CA ASN A 173 -2.82 -19.79 -16.65
C ASN A 173 -4.04 -19.86 -15.70
N SER A 174 -5.24 -19.49 -16.17
CA SER A 174 -6.47 -19.54 -15.37
C SER A 174 -6.86 -20.93 -14.86
N GLN A 175 -6.27 -22.00 -15.42
CA GLN A 175 -6.47 -23.38 -14.96
C GLN A 175 -5.57 -23.81 -13.79
N GLN A 176 -4.53 -23.03 -13.44
CA GLN A 176 -3.62 -23.39 -12.35
C GLN A 176 -4.29 -23.12 -10.98
N GLN A 177 -4.24 -24.12 -10.10
CA GLN A 177 -4.84 -24.06 -8.76
C GLN A 177 -3.76 -24.11 -7.69
N ILE A 178 -4.01 -23.41 -6.58
CA ILE A 178 -3.15 -23.42 -5.39
C ILE A 178 -3.98 -23.97 -4.23
N GLU A 179 -3.49 -25.02 -3.60
CA GLU A 179 -4.08 -25.59 -2.40
C GLU A 179 -3.24 -25.23 -1.19
N LEU A 180 -3.90 -24.75 -0.13
CA LEU A 180 -3.26 -24.35 1.12
C LEU A 180 -3.77 -25.26 2.24
N TRP A 181 -2.84 -25.92 2.92
CA TRP A 181 -3.13 -26.85 4.01
C TRP A 181 -3.00 -26.11 5.34
N TYR A 182 -4.12 -25.97 6.05
CA TYR A 182 -4.16 -25.29 7.34
C TYR A 182 -4.37 -26.29 8.47
N LEU A 183 -3.57 -26.16 9.53
CA LEU A 183 -3.83 -26.84 10.79
C LEU A 183 -4.90 -26.07 11.55
N THR A 184 -5.97 -26.76 11.94
CA THR A 184 -7.02 -26.17 12.78
C THR A 184 -6.48 -25.88 14.19
N PRO A 185 -7.06 -24.91 14.92
CA PRO A 185 -6.67 -24.61 16.31
C PRO A 185 -6.63 -25.84 17.22
N THR A 186 -7.55 -26.79 17.05
CA THR A 186 -7.62 -28.02 17.84
C THR A 186 -6.49 -28.99 17.51
N THR A 187 -6.12 -29.13 16.23
CA THR A 187 -4.97 -29.96 15.83
C THR A 187 -3.66 -29.37 16.34
N SER A 188 -3.50 -28.04 16.29
CA SER A 188 -2.34 -27.35 16.86
C SER A 188 -2.29 -27.51 18.39
N MET A 189 -3.43 -27.39 19.09
CA MET A 189 -3.54 -27.67 20.52
C MET A 189 -3.06 -29.09 20.85
N LEU A 190 -3.61 -30.11 20.18
CA LEU A 190 -3.23 -31.51 20.40
C LEU A 190 -1.74 -31.75 20.14
N LEU A 191 -1.18 -31.15 19.09
CA LEU A 191 0.24 -31.24 18.76
C LEU A 191 1.12 -30.63 19.85
N ASN A 192 0.74 -29.46 20.38
CA ASN A 192 1.47 -28.78 21.45
C ASN A 192 1.43 -29.57 22.77
N PHE A 193 0.26 -30.10 23.16
CA PHE A 193 0.17 -31.00 24.32
C PHE A 193 0.95 -32.31 24.13
N LEU A 194 0.96 -32.85 22.90
CA LEU A 194 1.77 -34.02 22.57
C LEU A 194 3.27 -33.70 22.73
N ARG A 195 3.75 -32.57 22.21
CA ARG A 195 5.15 -32.11 22.37
C ARG A 195 5.54 -31.97 23.84
N VAL A 196 4.66 -31.37 24.65
CA VAL A 196 4.83 -31.24 26.12
C VAL A 196 4.96 -32.62 26.77
N ALA A 197 4.05 -33.55 26.48
CA ALA A 197 4.08 -34.90 27.03
C ALA A 197 5.37 -35.66 26.61
N LEU A 198 5.73 -35.60 25.33
CA LEU A 198 6.92 -36.26 24.79
C LEU A 198 8.20 -35.71 25.43
N LEU A 199 8.31 -34.38 25.56
CA LEU A 199 9.46 -33.73 26.19
C LEU A 199 9.58 -34.10 27.68
N VAL A 200 8.48 -34.09 28.43
CA VAL A 200 8.47 -34.45 29.85
C VAL A 200 8.94 -35.90 30.03
N ILE A 201 8.43 -36.83 29.23
CA ILE A 201 8.84 -38.24 29.27
C ILE A 201 10.33 -38.38 28.93
N LEU A 202 10.82 -37.66 27.90
CA LEU A 202 12.23 -37.69 27.52
C LEU A 202 13.15 -37.09 28.60
N CYS A 203 12.74 -36.00 29.26
CA CYS A 203 13.45 -35.44 30.41
C CYS A 203 13.52 -36.43 31.57
N LEU A 204 12.40 -37.08 31.91
CA LEU A 204 12.34 -38.07 32.98
C LEU A 204 13.22 -39.30 32.69
N LEU A 205 13.33 -39.70 31.42
CA LEU A 205 14.29 -40.73 30.99
C LEU A 205 15.74 -40.28 31.20
N MET A 206 16.10 -39.07 30.75
CA MET A 206 17.47 -38.55 30.87
C MET A 206 17.92 -38.27 32.30
N LEU A 207 16.97 -38.00 33.20
CA LEU A 207 17.21 -37.85 34.63
C LEU A 207 17.27 -39.21 35.37
N GLU A 208 17.10 -40.34 34.66
CA GLU A 208 17.11 -41.70 35.20
C GLU A 208 15.93 -42.00 36.17
N LEU A 209 14.84 -41.19 36.15
CA LEU A 209 13.65 -41.40 36.99
C LEU A 209 12.69 -42.47 36.44
N ILE A 210 12.75 -42.73 35.12
CA ILE A 210 11.95 -43.77 34.46
C ILE A 210 12.91 -44.79 33.84
N ASN A 211 13.06 -45.95 34.49
CA ASN A 211 13.95 -47.02 34.03
C ASN A 211 13.23 -48.37 33.83
N LYS A 212 11.89 -48.39 33.81
CA LYS A 212 11.14 -49.62 33.52
C LYS A 212 11.17 -49.89 32.01
N ARG A 213 11.43 -51.15 31.63
CA ARG A 213 11.37 -51.64 30.24
C ARG A 213 9.92 -51.57 29.76
N PHE A 214 9.53 -50.46 29.17
CA PHE A 214 8.23 -50.31 28.51
C PHE A 214 8.31 -50.98 27.14
N THR A 215 7.51 -52.03 26.91
CA THR A 215 7.44 -52.75 25.63
C THR A 215 6.15 -52.37 24.90
N PHE A 216 6.25 -51.49 23.89
CA PHE A 216 5.15 -51.17 22.99
C PHE A 216 5.22 -52.11 21.77
N LYS A 217 4.18 -52.90 21.50
CA LYS A 217 4.08 -53.69 20.27
C LYS A 217 3.53 -52.78 19.16
N LEU A 218 4.39 -52.08 18.42
CA LEU A 218 4.00 -51.41 17.16
C LEU A 218 4.17 -52.39 15.98
N PRO A 219 3.21 -52.44 15.03
CA PRO A 219 3.37 -53.20 13.80
C PRO A 219 4.42 -52.56 12.88
N ASN A 220 5.30 -53.38 12.30
CA ASN A 220 6.47 -52.95 11.50
C ASN A 220 6.14 -52.12 10.25
N SER A 221 4.88 -52.05 9.80
CA SER A 221 4.45 -51.34 8.59
C SER A 221 4.47 -49.81 8.69
N ILE A 222 4.42 -49.25 9.90
CA ILE A 222 4.33 -47.78 10.12
C ILE A 222 5.71 -47.12 10.10
N LEU A 223 6.76 -47.85 10.47
CA LEU A 223 8.14 -47.38 10.54
C LEU A 223 8.78 -47.16 9.16
N SER A 224 8.41 -47.96 8.16
CA SER A 224 8.91 -47.82 6.78
C SER A 224 8.31 -46.62 6.05
N LEU A 225 7.07 -46.24 6.38
CA LEU A 225 6.37 -45.13 5.73
C LEU A 225 6.92 -43.76 6.16
N GLY A 226 7.28 -43.61 7.44
CA GLY A 226 7.82 -42.35 7.98
C GLY A 226 9.23 -41.99 7.49
N LEU A 227 10.06 -42.99 7.17
CA LEU A 227 11.41 -42.79 6.63
C LEU A 227 11.37 -42.30 5.17
N LEU A 228 10.40 -42.78 4.38
CA LEU A 228 10.22 -42.43 2.97
C LEU A 228 9.82 -40.94 2.80
N ILE A 229 8.96 -40.43 3.68
CA ILE A 229 8.45 -39.05 3.63
C ILE A 229 9.53 -38.01 3.96
N CYS A 230 10.49 -38.36 4.82
CA CYS A 230 11.57 -37.45 5.22
C CYS A 230 12.67 -37.31 4.15
N LEU A 231 12.79 -38.28 3.23
CA LEU A 231 13.73 -38.29 2.12
C LEU A 231 13.21 -37.55 0.86
N LEU A 232 11.94 -37.15 0.83
CA LEU A 232 11.27 -36.56 -0.34
C LEU A 232 11.14 -35.01 -0.30
N LEU A 233 11.71 -34.33 0.69
CA LEU A 233 11.62 -32.86 0.78
C LEU A 233 12.65 -32.16 -0.13
N PRO A 234 12.22 -31.28 -1.07
CA PRO A 234 13.11 -30.60 -2.01
C PRO A 234 13.83 -29.41 -1.35
N ILE A 235 15.10 -29.23 -1.71
CA ILE A 235 15.94 -28.09 -1.31
C ILE A 235 15.89 -27.08 -2.46
N ALA A 236 15.28 -25.91 -2.25
CA ALA A 236 15.20 -24.86 -3.28
C ALA A 236 16.47 -23.98 -3.27
N PRO A 237 17.04 -23.63 -4.44
CA PRO A 237 18.14 -22.69 -4.53
C PRO A 237 17.66 -21.23 -4.39
N VAL A 238 18.48 -20.40 -3.76
CA VAL A 238 18.29 -18.94 -3.60
C VAL A 238 19.12 -18.23 -4.67
N HIS A 239 18.52 -17.27 -5.39
CA HIS A 239 19.20 -16.42 -6.38
C HIS A 239 19.28 -14.96 -5.89
N ALA A 240 20.32 -14.25 -6.33
CA ALA A 240 20.62 -12.85 -6.00
C ALA A 240 20.36 -11.92 -7.21
N ASP A 241 19.84 -10.72 -6.95
CA ASP A 241 19.35 -9.74 -7.94
C ASP A 241 20.44 -8.83 -8.56
N TYR A 242 20.16 -8.33 -9.77
CA TYR A 242 20.94 -7.36 -10.57
C TYR A 242 20.19 -6.01 -10.65
N PRO A 243 20.84 -4.83 -10.78
CA PRO A 243 20.17 -3.52 -10.72
C PRO A 243 19.17 -3.27 -11.86
N SER A 244 18.10 -2.52 -11.53
CA SER A 244 16.94 -2.30 -12.40
C SER A 244 17.24 -1.37 -13.58
N PRO A 245 16.56 -1.55 -14.73
CA PRO A 245 16.70 -0.69 -15.90
C PRO A 245 16.32 0.78 -15.67
N GLU A 246 15.61 1.09 -14.57
CA GLU A 246 15.26 2.45 -14.19
C GLU A 246 16.49 3.27 -13.79
N LEU A 247 17.43 2.63 -13.07
CA LEU A 247 18.67 3.28 -12.60
C LEU A 247 19.59 3.64 -13.78
N LEU A 248 19.57 2.84 -14.85
CA LEU A 248 20.31 3.12 -16.08
C LEU A 248 19.73 4.33 -16.83
N ASN A 249 18.41 4.47 -16.85
CA ASN A 249 17.75 5.62 -17.50
C ASN A 249 18.01 6.93 -16.75
N GLU A 250 18.06 6.91 -15.42
CA GLU A 250 18.37 8.09 -14.62
C GLU A 250 19.80 8.60 -14.88
N LEU A 251 20.78 7.69 -14.95
CA LEU A 251 22.17 8.03 -15.27
C LEU A 251 22.31 8.66 -16.66
N LYS A 252 21.58 8.13 -17.66
CA LYS A 252 21.55 8.70 -19.01
C LYS A 252 21.00 10.12 -19.03
N GLN A 253 19.92 10.39 -18.28
CA GLN A 253 19.33 11.73 -18.20
C GLN A 253 20.27 12.74 -17.56
N ARG A 254 21.02 12.36 -16.51
CA ARG A 254 21.98 13.27 -15.87
C ARG A 254 23.15 13.65 -16.77
N LEU A 255 23.67 12.69 -17.55
CA LEU A 255 24.82 12.92 -18.44
C LEU A 255 24.50 13.79 -19.66
N LEU A 256 23.24 13.84 -20.11
CA LEU A 256 22.80 14.58 -21.30
C LEU A 256 22.06 15.88 -20.98
N LYS A 257 22.22 16.43 -19.77
CA LYS A 257 21.53 17.66 -19.37
C LYS A 257 22.03 18.85 -20.21
N ALA A 258 21.10 19.53 -20.87
CA ALA A 258 21.39 20.71 -21.68
C ALA A 258 21.80 21.93 -20.80
N PRO A 259 22.64 22.86 -21.30
CA PRO A 259 23.00 24.08 -20.58
C PRO A 259 21.79 24.98 -20.27
N ASP A 260 21.82 25.64 -19.11
CA ASP A 260 20.69 26.45 -18.62
C ASP A 260 20.39 27.69 -19.51
N CYS A 261 21.34 28.14 -20.34
CA CYS A 261 21.16 29.33 -21.20
C CYS A 261 20.33 29.07 -22.48
N LEU A 262 20.01 27.81 -22.83
CA LEU A 262 19.25 27.51 -24.05
C LEU A 262 17.81 28.05 -23.93
N PRO A 263 17.26 28.70 -24.97
CA PRO A 263 17.76 28.79 -26.35
C PRO A 263 18.68 30.00 -26.66
N ASN A 264 18.99 30.85 -25.69
CA ASN A 264 19.66 32.15 -25.89
C ASN A 264 21.18 32.14 -25.64
N CYS A 265 21.83 30.97 -25.67
CA CYS A 265 23.28 30.85 -25.41
C CYS A 265 24.16 31.55 -26.45
N ALA A 266 23.61 31.91 -27.61
CA ALA A 266 24.32 32.68 -28.63
C ALA A 266 23.39 33.69 -29.31
N GLN A 267 23.97 34.83 -29.71
CA GLN A 267 23.27 35.91 -30.40
C GLN A 267 24.14 36.53 -31.50
N ILE A 268 23.50 37.19 -32.46
CA ILE A 268 24.17 37.93 -33.54
C ILE A 268 23.88 39.43 -33.34
N PRO A 269 24.78 40.21 -32.70
CA PRO A 269 24.53 41.63 -32.51
C PRO A 269 24.52 42.44 -33.81
N ALA A 270 25.39 42.08 -34.75
CA ALA A 270 25.54 42.83 -35.99
C ALA A 270 25.77 41.92 -37.19
N MET A 271 25.19 42.30 -38.32
CA MET A 271 25.38 41.68 -39.62
C MET A 271 25.62 42.75 -40.69
N HIS A 272 26.61 42.54 -41.54
CA HIS A 272 26.87 43.37 -42.72
C HIS A 272 26.70 42.54 -43.98
N ILE A 273 25.92 43.06 -44.94
CA ILE A 273 25.60 42.37 -46.20
C ILE A 273 26.25 43.13 -47.34
N VAL A 274 27.08 42.46 -48.13
CA VAL A 274 27.61 42.98 -49.38
C VAL A 274 27.12 42.11 -50.53
N LEU A 275 26.30 42.69 -51.41
CA LEU A 275 25.76 42.01 -52.58
C LEU A 275 26.14 42.77 -53.85
N THR A 276 26.86 42.06 -54.73
CA THR A 276 27.26 42.49 -56.08
C THR A 276 26.70 41.50 -57.11
N ASP A 277 26.89 41.76 -58.41
CA ASP A 277 26.39 40.88 -59.47
C ASP A 277 26.94 39.44 -59.43
N THR A 278 28.10 39.25 -58.81
CA THR A 278 28.81 37.96 -58.81
C THR A 278 29.01 37.35 -57.42
N VAL A 279 29.06 38.17 -56.36
CA VAL A 279 29.40 37.73 -55.01
C VAL A 279 28.40 38.25 -53.99
N LEU A 280 27.95 37.35 -53.12
CA LEU A 280 27.25 37.65 -51.87
C LEU A 280 28.19 37.33 -50.69
N GLN A 281 28.42 38.33 -49.83
CA GLN A 281 29.20 38.19 -48.61
C GLN A 281 28.38 38.68 -47.41
N LEU A 282 28.37 37.87 -46.35
CA LEU A 282 27.74 38.17 -45.08
C LEU A 282 28.82 38.16 -43.98
N ASP A 283 29.00 39.28 -43.31
CA ASP A 283 29.89 39.40 -42.16
C ASP A 283 29.06 39.51 -40.88
N LEU A 284 29.16 38.50 -40.02
CA LEU A 284 28.39 38.34 -38.80
C LEU A 284 29.31 38.53 -37.59
N GLN A 285 28.86 39.29 -36.60
CA GLN A 285 29.44 39.24 -35.26
C GLN A 285 28.57 38.33 -34.40
N VAL A 286 29.15 37.31 -33.79
CA VAL A 286 28.43 36.32 -32.97
C VAL A 286 28.99 36.32 -31.56
N HIS A 287 28.12 36.41 -30.56
CA HIS A 287 28.49 36.26 -29.16
C HIS A 287 27.94 34.92 -28.68
N ALA A 288 28.80 34.03 -28.19
CA ALA A 288 28.42 32.74 -27.61
C ALA A 288 28.85 32.70 -26.13
N GLN A 289 27.94 32.31 -25.24
CA GLN A 289 28.19 32.21 -23.80
C GLN A 289 28.67 30.81 -23.38
N GLU A 290 28.24 29.79 -24.11
CA GLU A 290 28.58 28.39 -23.91
C GLU A 290 29.04 27.77 -25.24
N THR A 291 29.61 26.57 -25.20
CA THR A 291 29.93 25.83 -26.44
C THR A 291 28.63 25.39 -27.11
N VAL A 292 28.20 26.10 -28.16
CA VAL A 292 26.91 25.86 -28.83
C VAL A 292 27.04 25.92 -30.35
N ALA A 293 26.16 25.20 -31.04
CA ALA A 293 26.01 25.30 -32.47
C ALA A 293 24.99 26.40 -32.82
N ILE A 294 25.37 27.33 -33.70
CA ILE A 294 24.49 28.38 -34.21
C ILE A 294 24.04 28.09 -35.65
N PRO A 295 22.78 28.37 -36.01
CA PRO A 295 22.34 28.25 -37.39
C PRO A 295 22.80 29.47 -38.19
N LEU A 296 23.42 29.24 -39.34
CA LEU A 296 23.89 30.28 -40.25
C LEU A 296 22.76 30.70 -41.21
N PRO A 297 22.74 31.97 -41.68
CA PRO A 297 21.81 32.44 -42.70
C PRO A 297 22.21 31.89 -44.10
N ALA A 298 22.11 30.58 -44.26
CA ALA A 298 22.43 29.85 -45.49
C ALA A 298 21.58 28.57 -45.55
N GLU A 299 20.90 28.36 -46.66
CA GLU A 299 20.00 27.24 -46.88
C GLU A 299 20.20 26.66 -48.29
N LEU A 300 20.29 25.34 -48.39
CA LEU A 300 20.58 24.61 -49.64
C LEU A 300 19.73 25.04 -50.85
N LYS A 301 18.44 25.35 -50.65
CA LYS A 301 17.52 25.73 -51.74
C LYS A 301 17.69 27.16 -52.24
N ASN A 302 18.21 28.05 -51.40
CA ASN A 302 18.23 29.49 -51.64
C ASN A 302 19.65 29.98 -51.96
N TRP A 303 20.58 29.81 -51.03
CA TRP A 303 21.97 30.25 -51.18
C TRP A 303 22.88 29.53 -50.20
N LEU A 304 24.05 29.09 -50.69
CA LEU A 304 25.11 28.48 -49.89
C LEU A 304 26.43 29.23 -50.09
N PRO A 305 27.16 29.54 -48.99
CA PRO A 305 28.50 30.10 -49.10
C PRO A 305 29.48 29.03 -49.60
N LYS A 306 30.45 29.48 -50.39
CA LYS A 306 31.60 28.66 -50.84
C LYS A 306 32.72 28.66 -49.79
N GLU A 307 32.81 29.72 -49.01
CA GLU A 307 33.84 29.91 -47.98
C GLU A 307 33.18 30.42 -46.69
N ILE A 308 33.52 29.77 -45.57
CA ILE A 308 33.08 30.14 -44.21
C ILE A 308 34.34 30.31 -43.36
N LYS A 309 34.51 31.51 -42.79
CA LYS A 309 35.62 31.84 -41.89
C LYS A 309 35.12 32.24 -40.52
N VAL A 310 35.80 31.77 -39.48
CA VAL A 310 35.62 32.23 -38.09
C VAL A 310 36.93 32.87 -37.65
N ASN A 311 36.87 34.13 -37.23
CA ASN A 311 38.04 34.91 -36.81
C ASN A 311 39.18 34.89 -37.86
N LYS A 312 38.81 35.01 -39.14
CA LYS A 312 39.69 34.98 -40.33
C LYS A 312 40.33 33.61 -40.65
N ALA A 313 40.11 32.57 -39.84
CA ALA A 313 40.50 31.18 -40.12
C ALA A 313 39.35 30.39 -40.75
N VAL A 314 39.65 29.34 -41.53
CA VAL A 314 38.62 28.47 -42.15
C VAL A 314 37.88 27.67 -41.07
N ALA A 315 36.56 27.62 -41.15
CA ALA A 315 35.74 26.88 -40.19
C ALA A 315 35.84 25.35 -40.40
N HIS A 316 36.09 24.59 -39.33
CA HIS A 316 36.24 23.12 -39.38
C HIS A 316 35.03 22.33 -38.86
N ALA A 317 34.14 22.95 -38.07
CA ALA A 317 33.01 22.29 -37.42
C ALA A 317 31.66 22.81 -37.96
N ILE A 318 31.35 22.45 -39.21
CA ILE A 318 30.09 22.80 -39.88
C ILE A 318 29.29 21.52 -40.16
N ILE A 319 28.02 21.51 -39.76
CA ILE A 319 27.08 20.43 -40.10
C ILE A 319 25.91 21.01 -40.90
N ARG A 320 25.27 20.17 -41.70
CA ARG A 320 24.01 20.51 -42.38
C ARG A 320 22.92 19.61 -41.81
N ASP A 321 21.82 20.21 -41.39
CA ASP A 321 20.68 19.44 -40.87
C ASP A 321 19.80 18.87 -41.99
N ASN A 322 18.78 18.10 -41.61
CA ASN A 322 17.81 17.51 -42.55
C ASN A 322 16.94 18.55 -43.28
N GLN A 323 16.88 19.80 -42.78
CA GLN A 323 16.15 20.91 -43.41
C GLN A 323 17.03 21.68 -44.41
N GLY A 324 18.33 21.40 -44.44
CA GLY A 324 19.29 22.02 -45.35
C GLY A 324 19.93 23.31 -44.82
N ILE A 325 19.77 23.62 -43.54
CA ILE A 325 20.38 24.77 -42.84
C ILE A 325 21.80 24.38 -42.40
N LEU A 326 22.74 25.30 -42.55
CA LEU A 326 24.10 25.14 -42.05
C LEU A 326 24.20 25.54 -40.58
N TRP A 327 24.82 24.68 -39.77
CA TRP A 327 25.09 24.93 -38.36
C TRP A 327 26.60 25.00 -38.13
N LEU A 328 27.03 25.98 -37.34
CA LEU A 328 28.43 26.23 -37.00
C LEU A 328 28.62 26.11 -35.49
N SER A 329 29.54 25.24 -35.06
CA SER A 329 29.92 25.15 -33.64
C SER A 329 30.85 26.30 -33.26
N LEU A 330 30.54 26.99 -32.16
CA LEU A 330 31.36 28.06 -31.60
C LEU A 330 31.65 27.78 -30.12
N GLU A 331 32.86 28.15 -29.69
CA GLU A 331 33.27 28.18 -28.28
C GLU A 331 32.76 29.46 -27.59
N PRO A 332 32.82 29.55 -26.25
CA PRO A 332 32.45 30.76 -25.54
C PRO A 332 33.33 31.95 -25.95
N GLY A 333 32.72 33.05 -26.40
CA GLY A 333 33.44 34.25 -26.81
C GLY A 333 32.72 35.10 -27.85
N ILE A 334 33.43 36.13 -28.34
CA ILE A 334 33.00 37.00 -29.43
C ILE A 334 33.74 36.57 -30.70
N HIS A 335 32.99 36.19 -31.72
CA HIS A 335 33.51 35.68 -32.98
C HIS A 335 33.06 36.54 -34.16
N SER A 336 33.95 36.72 -35.13
CA SER A 336 33.63 37.29 -36.44
C SER A 336 33.49 36.16 -37.44
N VAL A 337 32.29 35.97 -37.98
CA VAL A 337 31.96 34.89 -38.93
C VAL A 337 31.69 35.50 -40.31
N THR A 338 32.52 35.17 -41.29
CA THR A 338 32.37 35.63 -42.68
C THR A 338 31.89 34.49 -43.57
N LEU A 339 30.77 34.69 -44.24
CA LEU A 339 30.19 33.78 -45.23
C LEU A 339 30.32 34.39 -46.61
N LYS A 340 30.98 33.72 -47.55
CA LYS A 340 31.20 34.25 -48.91
C LYS A 340 30.84 33.21 -49.97
N GLY A 341 30.03 33.60 -50.95
CA GLY A 341 29.55 32.71 -52.01
C GLY A 341 29.19 33.46 -53.29
N ALA A 342 28.85 32.73 -54.35
CA ALA A 342 28.36 33.34 -55.59
C ALA A 342 26.95 33.92 -55.37
N ALA A 343 26.64 35.06 -55.98
CA ALA A 343 25.30 35.63 -55.94
C ALA A 343 24.29 34.72 -56.69
N PRO A 344 23.04 34.54 -56.19
CA PRO A 344 22.03 33.72 -56.87
C PRO A 344 21.72 34.22 -58.29
N ARG A 345 21.53 33.28 -59.24
CA ARG A 345 21.23 33.58 -60.66
C ARG A 345 19.76 33.98 -60.92
N GLN A 346 18.88 33.80 -59.95
CA GLN A 346 17.45 34.11 -60.06
C GLN A 346 17.20 35.63 -60.00
N ASN A 347 16.12 36.13 -60.59
CA ASN A 347 15.78 37.57 -60.54
C ASN A 347 15.27 38.02 -59.16
N SER A 348 14.89 37.08 -58.30
CA SER A 348 14.65 37.30 -56.88
C SER A 348 15.06 36.06 -56.09
N PHE A 349 15.48 36.25 -54.83
CA PHE A 349 15.76 35.16 -53.90
C PHE A 349 15.51 35.60 -52.47
N THR A 350 15.44 34.63 -51.56
CA THR A 350 15.17 34.87 -50.13
C THR A 350 16.33 34.36 -49.28
N LEU A 351 16.80 35.17 -48.35
CA LEU A 351 17.79 34.79 -47.35
C LEU A 351 17.10 34.59 -45.99
N PRO A 352 17.01 33.35 -45.47
CA PRO A 352 16.43 33.10 -44.16
C PRO A 352 17.38 33.54 -43.03
N LEU A 353 16.81 34.07 -41.95
CA LEU A 353 17.53 34.49 -40.73
C LEU A 353 17.09 33.62 -39.53
N PRO A 354 17.58 32.36 -39.42
CA PRO A 354 17.17 31.42 -38.38
C PRO A 354 17.55 31.89 -36.97
N LEU A 355 18.72 32.51 -36.83
CA LEU A 355 19.10 33.31 -35.65
C LEU A 355 19.11 34.78 -36.09
N LYS A 356 18.23 35.60 -35.53
CA LYS A 356 18.03 36.98 -35.98
C LYS A 356 19.18 37.90 -35.55
N PRO A 357 19.81 38.61 -36.50
CA PRO A 357 20.70 39.72 -36.16
C PRO A 357 19.93 40.87 -35.51
N GLN A 358 20.53 41.53 -34.52
CA GLN A 358 19.92 42.70 -33.88
C GLN A 358 19.96 43.94 -34.79
N HIS A 359 21.06 44.12 -35.54
CA HIS A 359 21.23 45.23 -36.45
C HIS A 359 21.90 44.80 -37.76
N ILE A 360 21.27 45.12 -38.90
CA ILE A 360 21.78 44.81 -40.23
C ILE A 360 22.16 46.09 -40.96
N THR A 361 23.39 46.12 -41.47
CA THR A 361 23.86 47.13 -42.42
C THR A 361 24.08 46.47 -43.77
N HIS A 362 23.96 47.21 -44.87
CA HIS A 362 24.09 46.62 -46.20
C HIS A 362 24.75 47.58 -47.19
N ASN A 363 25.48 47.00 -48.14
CA ASN A 363 25.99 47.64 -49.34
C ASN A 363 25.58 46.79 -50.54
N ILE A 364 24.48 47.17 -51.17
CA ILE A 364 23.82 46.39 -52.22
C ILE A 364 23.76 47.26 -53.47
N GLN A 365 24.26 46.74 -54.59
CA GLN A 365 24.23 47.40 -55.88
C GLN A 365 23.31 46.63 -56.82
N GLN A 366 22.43 47.31 -57.57
CA GLN A 366 21.53 46.71 -58.58
C GLN A 366 20.44 45.74 -58.05
N TRP A 367 20.24 45.65 -56.73
CA TRP A 367 19.16 44.87 -56.11
C TRP A 367 18.37 45.72 -55.11
N SER A 368 17.07 45.48 -55.04
CA SER A 368 16.18 45.96 -53.98
C SER A 368 16.16 44.95 -52.84
N LEU A 369 16.19 45.43 -51.60
CA LEU A 369 16.10 44.63 -50.39
C LEU A 369 14.79 44.93 -49.66
N GLU A 370 13.97 43.91 -49.45
CA GLU A 370 12.74 43.94 -48.67
C GLU A 370 12.88 43.08 -47.40
N GLY A 371 12.16 43.43 -46.33
CA GLY A 371 12.24 42.77 -45.03
C GLY A 371 13.23 43.39 -44.02
N LEU A 372 13.84 44.54 -44.37
CA LEU A 372 14.66 45.35 -43.46
C LEU A 372 13.90 46.63 -43.05
N LYS A 373 13.74 46.85 -41.74
CA LYS A 373 13.07 48.05 -41.20
C LYS A 373 14.03 49.26 -41.20
N PRO A 374 13.51 50.50 -41.18
CA PRO A 374 14.34 51.71 -41.17
C PRO A 374 15.31 51.81 -39.99
N ASN A 375 15.03 51.12 -38.89
CA ASN A 375 15.87 51.07 -37.69
C ASN A 375 16.94 49.96 -37.71
N GLY A 376 17.16 49.30 -38.85
CA GLY A 376 18.16 48.23 -39.01
C GLY A 376 17.74 46.85 -38.49
N ALA A 377 16.52 46.71 -37.97
CA ALA A 377 15.97 45.42 -37.54
C ALA A 377 15.36 44.64 -38.72
N ALA A 378 15.58 43.34 -38.78
CA ALA A 378 15.10 42.49 -39.87
C ALA A 378 13.86 41.66 -39.49
N GLU A 379 13.06 41.32 -40.50
CA GLU A 379 12.06 40.26 -40.43
C GLU A 379 12.73 38.87 -40.46
N ASN A 380 11.96 37.78 -40.42
CA ASN A 380 12.53 36.41 -40.40
C ASN A 380 13.28 36.06 -41.68
N ASN A 381 12.97 36.74 -42.79
CA ASN A 381 13.53 36.51 -44.11
C ASN A 381 13.85 37.87 -44.76
N LEU A 382 14.94 37.93 -45.52
CA LEU A 382 15.30 39.06 -46.36
C LEU A 382 15.05 38.70 -47.83
N HIS A 383 14.24 39.50 -48.52
CA HIS A 383 13.92 39.28 -49.92
C HIS A 383 14.73 40.22 -50.80
N PHE A 384 15.46 39.65 -51.76
CA PHE A 384 16.28 40.39 -52.71
C PHE A 384 15.66 40.28 -54.09
N THR A 385 15.42 41.41 -54.75
CA THR A 385 14.88 41.47 -56.12
C THR A 385 15.77 42.32 -57.00
N ARG A 386 16.19 41.81 -58.16
CA ARG A 386 17.09 42.52 -59.07
C ARG A 386 16.37 43.73 -59.69
N LEU A 387 17.03 44.88 -59.68
CA LEU A 387 16.53 46.11 -60.32
C LEU A 387 16.78 46.01 -61.84
N GLN A 388 15.78 45.57 -62.60
CA GLN A 388 15.85 45.55 -64.07
C GLN A 388 15.50 46.93 -64.66
N THR A 389 16.32 47.43 -65.57
CA THR A 389 15.97 48.56 -66.44
C THR A 389 15.03 48.10 -67.57
N ALA A 390 14.10 48.97 -67.98
CA ALA A 390 12.98 48.65 -68.87
C ALA A 390 13.36 48.04 -70.25
N ALA A 391 14.63 48.04 -70.64
CA ALA A 391 15.12 47.45 -71.89
C ALA A 391 15.31 45.92 -71.84
N GLU A 392 15.47 45.31 -70.65
CA GLU A 392 15.75 43.85 -70.52
C GLU A 392 14.49 42.98 -70.41
N LYS A 393 13.30 43.58 -70.31
CA LYS A 393 12.02 42.85 -70.16
C LYS A 393 11.49 42.20 -71.45
N LYS A 394 12.12 42.44 -72.61
CA LYS A 394 11.60 41.98 -73.92
C LYS A 394 12.10 40.59 -74.38
N ASN A 395 13.15 40.03 -73.79
CA ASN A 395 13.77 38.78 -74.26
C ASN A 395 13.92 37.68 -73.19
N ALA A 396 13.04 37.62 -72.19
CA ALA A 396 13.02 36.52 -71.21
C ALA A 396 11.90 35.50 -71.52
N PRO A 397 12.18 34.18 -71.54
CA PRO A 397 11.16 33.15 -71.75
C PRO A 397 10.15 33.09 -70.57
N PRO A 398 8.92 32.57 -70.78
CA PRO A 398 7.84 32.67 -69.82
C PRO A 398 8.15 31.91 -68.53
N SER A 399 8.03 32.59 -67.38
CA SER A 399 8.09 31.96 -66.07
C SER A 399 6.71 31.43 -65.68
N LEU A 400 6.66 30.16 -65.27
CA LEU A 400 5.46 29.51 -64.73
C LEU A 400 5.09 30.17 -63.39
N SER A 401 3.96 30.86 -63.30
CA SER A 401 3.39 31.36 -62.05
C SER A 401 2.51 30.30 -61.37
N SER A 402 2.54 30.23 -60.05
CA SER A 402 1.81 29.26 -59.24
C SER A 402 0.31 29.55 -59.18
N THR A 403 -0.53 28.59 -59.59
CA THR A 403 -1.99 28.63 -59.36
C THR A 403 -2.32 28.28 -57.89
N ILE A 404 -3.19 29.08 -57.26
CA ILE A 404 -3.69 28.95 -55.89
C ILE A 404 -4.63 27.72 -55.81
N LEU A 405 -4.47 26.87 -54.79
CA LEU A 405 -5.25 25.63 -54.62
C LEU A 405 -6.56 25.89 -53.86
N PRO A 406 -7.66 25.19 -54.17
CA PRO A 406 -8.90 25.35 -53.41
C PRO A 406 -8.73 24.93 -51.94
N PRO A 407 -9.39 25.61 -50.98
CA PRO A 407 -9.25 25.30 -49.56
C PRO A 407 -9.90 23.97 -49.19
N PHE A 408 -9.23 23.17 -48.36
CA PHE A 408 -9.71 21.87 -47.88
C PHE A 408 -9.88 21.85 -46.36
N ILE A 409 -10.89 21.11 -45.89
CA ILE A 409 -11.45 21.28 -44.54
C ILE A 409 -11.65 19.92 -43.86
N GLN A 410 -11.53 19.92 -42.54
CA GLN A 410 -11.79 18.76 -41.70
C GLN A 410 -12.88 19.07 -40.68
N ILE A 411 -13.91 18.23 -40.61
CA ILE A 411 -15.01 18.36 -39.66
C ILE A 411 -14.86 17.25 -38.61
N GLU A 412 -14.63 17.63 -37.36
CA GLU A 412 -14.62 16.72 -36.23
C GLU A 412 -15.96 16.80 -35.50
N ARG A 413 -16.70 15.68 -35.39
CA ARG A 413 -17.89 15.55 -34.55
C ARG A 413 -17.57 14.65 -33.36
N THR A 414 -17.73 15.17 -32.15
CA THR A 414 -17.59 14.39 -30.91
C THR A 414 -18.95 14.28 -30.23
N LEU A 415 -19.50 13.07 -30.20
CA LEU A 415 -20.76 12.76 -29.51
C LEU A 415 -20.45 12.52 -28.04
N HIS A 416 -20.97 13.37 -27.16
CA HIS A 416 -20.85 13.24 -25.71
C HIS A 416 -22.13 12.60 -25.17
N LEU A 417 -22.09 11.29 -24.89
CA LEU A 417 -23.22 10.49 -24.44
C LEU A 417 -23.16 10.28 -22.93
N GLY A 418 -23.63 11.26 -22.17
CA GLY A 418 -23.65 11.26 -20.70
C GLY A 418 -25.07 11.19 -20.12
N LEU A 419 -25.31 11.91 -19.02
CA LEU A 419 -26.66 12.15 -18.51
C LEU A 419 -27.50 12.94 -19.52
N ASP A 420 -26.90 13.98 -20.10
CA ASP A 420 -27.42 14.74 -21.22
C ASP A 420 -26.54 14.46 -22.45
N TRP A 421 -27.16 14.44 -23.63
CA TRP A 421 -26.46 14.10 -24.88
C TRP A 421 -26.17 15.38 -25.66
N HIS A 422 -24.91 15.58 -26.00
CA HIS A 422 -24.45 16.75 -26.75
C HIS A 422 -23.51 16.35 -27.86
N ILE A 423 -23.43 17.17 -28.89
CA ILE A 423 -22.46 17.02 -29.97
C ILE A 423 -21.57 18.27 -29.96
N THR A 424 -20.27 18.05 -29.95
CA THR A 424 -19.29 19.11 -30.21
C THR A 424 -18.82 18.95 -31.64
N THR A 425 -19.10 19.95 -32.49
CA THR A 425 -18.61 19.96 -33.87
C THR A 425 -17.54 21.04 -34.02
N ARG A 426 -16.41 20.66 -34.63
CA ARG A 426 -15.29 21.54 -34.92
C ARG A 426 -14.94 21.46 -36.39
N VAL A 427 -14.87 22.61 -37.05
CA VAL A 427 -14.47 22.72 -38.46
C VAL A 427 -13.09 23.35 -38.49
N ILE A 428 -12.13 22.65 -39.08
CA ILE A 428 -10.70 22.99 -39.10
C ILE A 428 -10.26 23.17 -40.55
N ARG A 429 -9.59 24.28 -40.86
CA ARG A 429 -8.95 24.49 -42.15
C ARG A 429 -7.65 23.70 -42.22
N LEU A 430 -7.47 22.91 -43.28
CA LEU A 430 -6.23 22.19 -43.56
C LEU A 430 -5.36 22.89 -44.63
N SER A 431 -5.96 23.76 -45.46
CA SER A 431 -5.22 24.58 -46.41
C SER A 431 -4.40 25.69 -45.72
N ARG A 432 -3.19 25.96 -46.25
CA ARG A 432 -2.29 27.01 -45.72
C ARG A 432 -2.63 28.42 -46.20
N GLU A 433 -3.42 28.54 -47.26
CA GLU A 433 -3.75 29.83 -47.88
C GLU A 433 -4.85 30.58 -47.11
N PRO A 434 -4.70 31.91 -46.90
CA PRO A 434 -5.66 32.71 -46.15
C PRO A 434 -6.84 33.16 -47.01
N THR A 435 -7.74 32.23 -47.36
CA THR A 435 -8.98 32.51 -48.11
C THR A 435 -10.21 32.37 -47.21
N ALA A 436 -11.20 33.26 -47.34
CA ALA A 436 -12.47 33.12 -46.62
C ALA A 436 -13.32 31.96 -47.20
N ILE A 437 -14.04 31.24 -46.34
CA ILE A 437 -14.79 30.02 -46.71
C ILE A 437 -16.20 30.08 -46.12
N SER A 438 -17.20 29.67 -46.90
CA SER A 438 -18.59 29.50 -46.48
C SER A 438 -19.04 28.05 -46.77
N LEU A 439 -19.63 27.37 -45.78
CA LEU A 439 -20.01 25.95 -45.86
C LEU A 439 -21.41 25.71 -45.26
N LYS A 440 -22.10 24.72 -45.81
CA LYS A 440 -23.32 24.15 -45.23
C LYS A 440 -23.00 22.76 -44.67
N VAL A 441 -22.94 22.63 -43.35
CA VAL A 441 -22.61 21.35 -42.69
C VAL A 441 -23.92 20.67 -42.25
N PRO A 442 -24.21 19.43 -42.67
CA PRO A 442 -25.46 18.75 -42.30
C PRO A 442 -25.50 18.46 -40.79
N LEU A 443 -26.67 18.64 -40.19
CA LEU A 443 -26.94 18.25 -38.80
C LEU A 443 -27.42 16.79 -38.75
N ILE A 444 -27.14 16.12 -37.64
CA ILE A 444 -27.63 14.76 -37.37
C ILE A 444 -29.13 14.83 -37.02
N LYS A 445 -29.87 13.75 -37.27
CA LYS A 445 -31.29 13.67 -36.90
C LYS A 445 -31.47 13.94 -35.40
N ASN A 446 -32.38 14.86 -35.06
CA ASN A 446 -32.66 15.33 -33.71
C ASN A 446 -31.51 16.10 -33.02
N GLU A 447 -30.59 16.67 -33.80
CA GLU A 447 -29.58 17.62 -33.34
C GLU A 447 -30.12 19.06 -33.37
N SER A 448 -29.94 19.82 -32.29
CA SER A 448 -30.32 21.24 -32.19
C SER A 448 -29.13 22.08 -31.71
N ILE A 449 -28.71 23.08 -32.48
CA ILE A 449 -27.57 23.94 -32.15
C ILE A 449 -27.89 24.77 -30.91
N THR A 450 -27.01 24.75 -29.89
CA THR A 450 -27.19 25.53 -28.65
C THR A 450 -26.33 26.79 -28.62
N SER A 451 -25.33 26.90 -29.50
CA SER A 451 -24.41 28.03 -29.51
C SER A 451 -24.94 29.20 -30.35
N SER A 452 -24.92 30.42 -29.82
CA SER A 452 -25.53 31.60 -30.45
C SER A 452 -24.82 32.11 -31.71
N HIS A 453 -23.57 31.72 -31.94
CA HIS A 453 -22.73 32.21 -33.04
C HIS A 453 -22.87 31.42 -34.35
N ILE A 454 -23.67 30.36 -34.38
CA ILE A 454 -23.97 29.58 -35.60
C ILE A 454 -25.47 29.51 -35.81
N ARG A 455 -25.90 29.82 -37.04
CA ARG A 455 -27.30 29.71 -37.45
C ARG A 455 -27.54 28.38 -38.14
N SER A 456 -28.69 27.77 -37.84
CA SER A 456 -29.18 26.58 -38.54
C SER A 456 -30.30 26.96 -39.51
N GLU A 457 -30.26 26.42 -40.73
CA GLU A 457 -31.29 26.59 -41.76
C GLU A 457 -31.48 25.25 -42.48
N ASP A 458 -32.72 24.79 -42.63
CA ASP A 458 -33.10 23.54 -43.34
C ASP A 458 -32.31 22.28 -42.95
N GLY A 459 -31.93 22.13 -41.67
CA GLY A 459 -31.16 20.98 -41.19
C GLY A 459 -29.65 21.06 -41.44
N TYR A 460 -29.15 22.24 -41.86
CA TYR A 460 -27.73 22.52 -42.02
C TYR A 460 -27.27 23.63 -41.06
N ALA A 461 -26.03 23.52 -40.58
CA ALA A 461 -25.32 24.60 -39.92
C ALA A 461 -24.60 25.47 -40.97
N LEU A 462 -24.86 26.77 -40.95
CA LEU A 462 -24.18 27.74 -41.81
C LEU A 462 -22.88 28.18 -41.15
N VAL A 463 -21.75 27.83 -41.76
CA VAL A 463 -20.41 28.06 -41.19
C VAL A 463 -19.63 29.02 -42.08
N HIS A 464 -19.19 30.14 -41.51
CA HIS A 464 -18.32 31.11 -42.16
C HIS A 464 -16.97 31.16 -41.44
N ILE A 465 -15.87 30.96 -42.18
CA ILE A 465 -14.49 31.01 -41.66
C ILE A 465 -13.76 32.14 -42.39
N SER A 466 -13.27 33.13 -41.63
CA SER A 466 -12.53 34.27 -42.19
C SER A 466 -11.12 33.89 -42.69
N ALA A 467 -10.50 34.71 -43.54
CA ALA A 467 -9.20 34.43 -44.16
C ALA A 467 -8.07 34.05 -43.16
N ASN A 468 -8.07 34.61 -41.95
CA ASN A 468 -7.03 34.31 -40.94
C ASN A 468 -7.49 33.34 -39.84
N GLN A 469 -8.71 32.81 -39.93
CA GLN A 469 -9.27 31.91 -38.93
C GLN A 469 -9.02 30.45 -39.30
N GLN A 470 -8.37 29.70 -38.41
CA GLN A 470 -7.99 28.30 -38.64
C GLN A 470 -9.07 27.29 -38.22
N SER A 471 -9.94 27.64 -37.27
CA SER A 471 -11.04 26.76 -36.85
C SER A 471 -12.23 27.52 -36.27
N ILE A 472 -13.38 26.86 -36.30
CA ILE A 472 -14.62 27.28 -35.64
C ILE A 472 -15.25 26.07 -34.96
N LYS A 473 -15.88 26.27 -33.81
CA LYS A 473 -16.45 25.22 -32.96
C LYS A 473 -17.81 25.63 -32.46
N TRP A 474 -18.75 24.70 -32.38
CA TRP A 474 -20.03 24.88 -31.70
C TRP A 474 -20.44 23.62 -30.94
N GLN A 475 -21.48 23.76 -30.13
CA GLN A 475 -22.15 22.69 -29.43
C GLN A 475 -23.63 22.62 -29.84
N SER A 476 -24.14 21.40 -29.85
CA SER A 476 -25.53 21.05 -30.12
C SER A 476 -26.06 20.12 -29.03
N LEU A 477 -27.35 20.20 -28.74
CA LEU A 477 -28.09 19.21 -27.97
C LEU A 477 -28.54 18.08 -28.90
N LEU A 478 -28.45 16.84 -28.46
CA LEU A 478 -28.93 15.68 -29.19
C LEU A 478 -30.01 14.98 -28.36
N ASN A 479 -31.19 14.74 -28.92
CA ASN A 479 -32.23 13.99 -28.20
C ASN A 479 -31.85 12.51 -28.07
N LYS A 480 -32.07 11.94 -26.87
CA LYS A 480 -31.78 10.52 -26.58
C LYS A 480 -32.57 9.61 -27.51
N SER A 481 -31.88 8.63 -28.10
CA SER A 481 -32.44 7.66 -29.02
C SER A 481 -31.73 6.32 -28.88
N ALA A 482 -32.41 5.21 -29.16
CA ALA A 482 -31.80 3.88 -29.07
C ALA A 482 -30.76 3.64 -30.19
N GLN A 483 -30.84 4.39 -31.29
CA GLN A 483 -29.96 4.26 -32.44
C GLN A 483 -29.60 5.64 -33.00
N ILE A 484 -28.30 5.88 -33.19
CA ILE A 484 -27.79 7.04 -33.91
C ILE A 484 -27.19 6.56 -35.23
N HIS A 485 -27.68 7.10 -36.33
CA HIS A 485 -27.12 6.86 -37.67
C HIS A 485 -26.31 8.08 -38.10
N LEU A 486 -25.02 7.88 -38.38
CA LEU A 486 -24.14 8.90 -38.97
C LEU A 486 -23.81 8.49 -40.40
N VAL A 487 -23.97 9.42 -41.35
CA VAL A 487 -23.70 9.20 -42.77
C VAL A 487 -22.79 10.33 -43.26
N ALA A 488 -21.69 9.97 -43.92
CA ALA A 488 -20.77 10.95 -44.49
C ALA A 488 -21.30 11.48 -45.83
N PRO A 489 -21.42 12.80 -46.00
CA PRO A 489 -21.96 13.39 -47.24
C PRO A 489 -21.03 13.16 -48.43
N ALA A 490 -21.61 13.03 -49.62
CA ALA A 490 -20.88 12.94 -50.89
C ALA A 490 -20.27 14.29 -51.30
N THR A 491 -19.08 14.62 -50.78
CA THR A 491 -18.40 15.91 -51.03
C THR A 491 -16.89 15.76 -51.13
N ASN A 492 -16.27 16.61 -51.96
CA ASN A 492 -14.81 16.73 -52.08
C ASN A 492 -14.26 17.97 -51.34
N GLN A 493 -15.13 18.72 -50.65
CA GLN A 493 -14.76 19.97 -49.97
C GLN A 493 -14.23 19.74 -48.54
N TRP A 494 -14.60 18.62 -47.91
CA TRP A 494 -14.15 18.28 -46.56
C TRP A 494 -14.07 16.78 -46.30
N SER A 495 -13.35 16.41 -45.25
CA SER A 495 -13.35 15.08 -44.64
C SER A 495 -13.95 15.13 -43.23
N GLU A 496 -14.63 14.07 -42.78
CA GLU A 496 -15.19 13.99 -41.44
C GLU A 496 -14.38 13.05 -40.52
N ILE A 497 -14.34 13.38 -39.23
CA ILE A 497 -13.91 12.50 -38.14
C ILE A 497 -15.05 12.43 -37.14
N TRP A 498 -15.49 11.22 -36.81
CA TRP A 498 -16.50 10.98 -35.79
C TRP A 498 -15.85 10.36 -34.56
N ARG A 499 -16.16 10.91 -33.39
CA ARG A 499 -15.71 10.41 -32.09
C ARG A 499 -16.92 10.23 -31.19
N ALA A 500 -16.93 9.16 -30.39
CA ALA A 500 -17.95 8.98 -29.36
C ALA A 500 -17.31 8.91 -27.98
N ASP A 501 -17.63 9.88 -27.14
CA ASP A 501 -17.25 9.99 -25.74
C ASP A 501 -18.44 9.51 -24.88
N ILE A 502 -18.32 8.29 -24.36
CA ILE A 502 -19.45 7.51 -23.84
C ILE A 502 -19.28 7.32 -22.34
N SER A 503 -20.27 7.75 -21.56
CA SER A 503 -20.30 7.48 -20.12
C SER A 503 -20.47 5.97 -19.84
N PRO A 504 -19.85 5.41 -18.78
CA PRO A 504 -20.01 4.00 -18.39
C PRO A 504 -21.45 3.55 -18.13
N MET A 505 -22.39 4.49 -18.01
CA MET A 505 -23.82 4.19 -17.86
C MET A 505 -24.50 3.74 -19.17
N TRP A 506 -23.83 3.90 -20.32
CA TRP A 506 -24.33 3.50 -21.64
C TRP A 506 -23.41 2.44 -22.24
N HIS A 507 -24.00 1.43 -22.86
CA HIS A 507 -23.31 0.45 -23.70
C HIS A 507 -23.60 0.77 -25.17
N ILE A 508 -22.55 0.79 -25.98
CA ILE A 508 -22.66 1.05 -27.42
C ILE A 508 -22.23 -0.18 -28.20
N GLN A 509 -22.98 -0.50 -29.26
CA GLN A 509 -22.58 -1.44 -30.29
C GLN A 509 -22.58 -0.70 -31.62
N SER A 510 -21.42 -0.66 -32.29
CA SER A 510 -21.28 -0.01 -33.60
C SER A 510 -21.38 -1.05 -34.72
N THR A 511 -22.19 -0.76 -35.75
CA THR A 511 -22.24 -1.51 -37.01
C THR A 511 -21.93 -0.60 -38.20
N GLY A 512 -21.25 -1.11 -39.21
CA GLY A 512 -20.75 -0.34 -40.36
C GLY A 512 -19.22 -0.35 -40.43
N ILE A 513 -18.61 0.82 -40.64
CA ILE A 513 -17.15 0.95 -40.71
C ILE A 513 -16.50 0.73 -39.34
N SER A 514 -15.29 0.14 -39.34
CA SER A 514 -14.56 -0.17 -38.11
C SER A 514 -13.88 1.07 -37.53
N ALA A 515 -13.78 1.13 -36.20
CA ALA A 515 -13.06 2.21 -35.53
C ALA A 515 -11.56 2.12 -35.80
N VAL A 516 -10.95 3.26 -36.11
CA VAL A 516 -9.51 3.38 -36.39
C VAL A 516 -8.71 3.36 -35.08
N HIS A 517 -9.25 4.00 -34.04
CA HIS A 517 -8.70 4.02 -32.68
C HIS A 517 -9.82 3.84 -31.67
N HIS A 518 -9.54 3.21 -30.54
CA HIS A 518 -10.50 3.00 -29.45
C HIS A 518 -10.20 3.85 -28.21
N GLN A 519 -8.99 4.38 -28.10
CA GLN A 519 -8.52 5.12 -26.93
C GLN A 519 -7.86 6.43 -27.34
N ASN A 520 -7.97 7.44 -26.48
CA ASN A 520 -7.22 8.69 -26.60
C ASN A 520 -5.79 8.55 -26.04
N GLN A 521 -4.97 9.61 -26.13
CA GLN A 521 -3.59 9.63 -25.61
C GLN A 521 -3.48 9.40 -24.09
N ALA A 522 -4.57 9.60 -23.33
CA ALA A 522 -4.64 9.36 -21.89
C ALA A 522 -5.17 7.95 -21.54
N GLY A 523 -5.41 7.08 -22.53
CA GLY A 523 -5.94 5.73 -22.34
C GLY A 523 -7.46 5.65 -22.13
N ASN A 524 -8.20 6.76 -22.22
CA ASN A 524 -9.65 6.77 -22.07
C ASN A 524 -10.33 6.24 -23.33
N TRP A 525 -11.43 5.50 -23.16
CA TRP A 525 -12.27 5.00 -24.26
C TRP A 525 -12.86 6.16 -25.06
N LEU A 526 -12.44 6.29 -26.32
CA LEU A 526 -12.87 7.33 -27.26
C LEU A 526 -12.76 6.77 -28.69
N PRO A 527 -13.67 5.88 -29.12
CA PRO A 527 -13.67 5.35 -30.47
C PRO A 527 -13.73 6.45 -31.52
N GLU A 528 -12.85 6.35 -32.51
CA GLU A 528 -12.72 7.28 -33.64
C GLU A 528 -12.97 6.56 -34.97
N TRP A 529 -13.86 7.13 -35.78
CA TRP A 529 -14.15 6.70 -37.15
C TRP A 529 -13.78 7.79 -38.15
N ARG A 530 -13.27 7.39 -39.32
CA ARG A 530 -12.90 8.28 -40.42
C ARG A 530 -13.58 7.79 -41.71
N PRO A 531 -14.85 8.18 -41.92
CA PRO A 531 -15.63 7.70 -43.06
C PRO A 531 -15.16 8.32 -44.38
N TRP A 532 -15.22 7.53 -45.45
CA TRP A 532 -15.22 8.01 -46.82
C TRP A 532 -16.61 8.54 -47.22
N PRO A 533 -16.72 9.34 -48.30
CA PRO A 533 -18.01 9.79 -48.81
C PRO A 533 -18.99 8.63 -49.03
N ASN A 534 -20.23 8.78 -48.53
CA ASN A 534 -21.31 7.77 -48.49
C ASN A 534 -21.14 6.62 -47.49
N GLU A 535 -20.05 6.55 -46.73
CA GLU A 535 -19.96 5.57 -45.63
C GLU A 535 -20.83 5.98 -44.44
N ALA A 536 -21.29 4.99 -43.68
CA ALA A 536 -22.17 5.20 -42.54
C ALA A 536 -21.79 4.33 -41.34
N ILE A 537 -22.10 4.82 -40.13
CA ILE A 537 -22.13 4.02 -38.91
C ILE A 537 -23.51 4.08 -38.26
N THR A 538 -23.90 2.96 -37.69
CA THR A 538 -25.05 2.88 -36.79
C THR A 538 -24.55 2.55 -35.39
N LEU A 539 -24.90 3.40 -34.43
CA LEU A 539 -24.58 3.22 -33.03
C LEU A 539 -25.85 2.80 -32.28
N ALA A 540 -25.93 1.53 -31.88
CA ALA A 540 -26.98 1.04 -30.99
C ALA A 540 -26.58 1.33 -29.53
N ILE A 541 -27.41 2.09 -28.83
CA ILE A 541 -27.13 2.59 -27.48
C ILE A 541 -28.14 2.00 -26.52
N THR A 542 -27.63 1.29 -25.51
CA THR A 542 -28.44 0.63 -24.48
C THR A 542 -27.96 1.04 -23.10
N ARG A 543 -28.85 1.03 -22.11
CA ARG A 543 -28.49 1.22 -20.71
C ARG A 543 -28.41 -0.16 -20.05
N PRO A 544 -27.24 -0.59 -19.54
CA PRO A 544 -27.12 -1.86 -18.84
C PRO A 544 -28.04 -1.89 -17.61
N GLU A 545 -28.68 -3.05 -17.35
CA GLU A 545 -29.47 -3.25 -16.14
C GLU A 545 -28.54 -3.38 -14.91
N ALA A 546 -28.94 -2.76 -13.80
CA ALA A 546 -28.17 -2.81 -12.56
C ALA A 546 -28.43 -4.12 -11.82
N VAL A 547 -27.37 -4.85 -11.46
CA VAL A 547 -27.45 -6.04 -10.61
C VAL A 547 -27.73 -5.62 -9.16
N GLN A 548 -28.75 -6.22 -8.55
CA GLN A 548 -29.07 -6.04 -7.13
C GLN A 548 -27.86 -6.42 -6.26
N GLY A 549 -27.35 -5.48 -5.46
CA GLY A 549 -26.26 -5.72 -4.52
C GLY A 549 -26.33 -4.77 -3.34
N GLN A 550 -25.46 -4.98 -2.36
CA GLN A 550 -25.45 -4.19 -1.14
C GLN A 550 -25.11 -2.73 -1.43
N THR A 551 -26.00 -1.82 -1.03
CA THR A 551 -25.83 -0.35 -1.13
C THR A 551 -25.40 0.28 0.18
N LEU A 552 -25.39 -0.51 1.27
CA LEU A 552 -24.97 -0.11 2.62
C LEU A 552 -24.04 -1.19 3.16
N THR A 553 -22.88 -0.77 3.65
CA THR A 553 -21.87 -1.65 4.22
C THR A 553 -21.42 -1.08 5.57
N ILE A 554 -21.38 -1.90 6.61
CA ILE A 554 -20.76 -1.56 7.90
C ILE A 554 -19.29 -1.97 7.83
N ASP A 555 -18.41 -0.98 7.73
CA ASP A 555 -16.96 -1.19 7.58
C ASP A 555 -16.28 -1.43 8.95
N LYS A 556 -16.88 -0.93 10.03
CA LYS A 556 -16.40 -1.13 11.41
C LYS A 556 -17.54 -1.04 12.43
N SER A 557 -17.51 -1.91 13.43
CA SER A 557 -18.42 -1.83 14.58
C SER A 557 -17.66 -2.00 15.89
N THR A 558 -17.67 -1.01 16.78
CA THR A 558 -17.01 -1.06 18.09
C THR A 558 -18.07 -1.00 19.19
N LEU A 559 -18.17 -2.05 19.99
CA LEU A 559 -19.02 -2.09 21.19
C LEU A 559 -18.14 -2.00 22.43
N GLN A 560 -18.23 -0.91 23.17
CA GLN A 560 -17.56 -0.71 24.45
C GLN A 560 -18.56 -0.79 25.59
N ILE A 561 -18.21 -1.54 26.63
CA ILE A 561 -19.03 -1.75 27.81
C ILE A 561 -18.24 -1.34 29.04
N THR A 562 -18.82 -0.46 29.85
CA THR A 562 -18.30 -0.08 31.16
C THR A 562 -19.19 -0.67 32.24
N ALA A 563 -18.65 -1.65 32.96
CA ALA A 563 -19.38 -2.34 34.02
C ALA A 563 -19.33 -1.54 35.32
N GLY A 564 -20.43 -0.89 35.70
CA GLY A 564 -20.60 -0.27 37.01
C GLY A 564 -21.26 -1.21 38.01
N LYS A 565 -21.23 -0.85 39.30
CA LYS A 565 -21.80 -1.67 40.39
C LYS A 565 -23.32 -1.88 40.27
N ARG A 566 -24.05 -0.91 39.69
CA ARG A 566 -25.52 -0.89 39.60
C ARG A 566 -26.07 -0.72 38.18
N THR A 567 -25.25 -0.17 37.29
CA THR A 567 -25.60 0.17 35.92
C THR A 567 -24.45 -0.19 35.02
N GLN A 568 -24.78 -0.67 33.83
CA GLN A 568 -23.83 -0.93 32.77
C GLN A 568 -24.03 0.14 31.70
N GLU A 569 -22.94 0.82 31.33
CA GLU A 569 -22.96 1.78 30.23
C GLU A 569 -22.38 1.11 28.99
N SER A 570 -23.06 1.28 27.86
CA SER A 570 -22.68 0.71 26.59
C SER A 570 -22.58 1.81 25.54
N ARG A 571 -21.49 1.77 24.78
CA ARG A 571 -21.22 2.67 23.65
C ARG A 571 -21.01 1.83 22.40
N LEU A 572 -21.83 2.06 21.38
CA LEU A 572 -21.65 1.50 20.05
C LEU A 572 -21.16 2.59 19.10
N GLU A 573 -20.05 2.34 18.42
CA GLU A 573 -19.56 3.15 17.31
C GLU A 573 -19.66 2.34 16.02
N LEU A 574 -20.22 2.95 14.97
CA LEU A 574 -20.37 2.32 13.65
C LEU A 574 -19.80 3.24 12.58
N ASP A 575 -18.93 2.69 11.74
CA ASP A 575 -18.53 3.32 10.48
C ASP A 575 -19.30 2.63 9.35
N LEU A 576 -20.19 3.39 8.71
CA LEU A 576 -21.01 2.92 7.60
C LEU A 576 -20.63 3.65 6.32
N ARG A 577 -20.70 2.93 5.20
CA ARG A 577 -20.65 3.50 3.86
C ARG A 577 -21.94 3.16 3.13
N SER A 578 -22.58 4.17 2.56
CA SER A 578 -23.79 4.00 1.77
C SER A 578 -23.68 4.69 0.41
N SER A 579 -24.23 4.07 -0.63
CA SER A 579 -24.38 4.72 -1.94
C SER A 579 -25.69 5.52 -2.06
N LYS A 580 -26.63 5.31 -1.13
CA LYS A 580 -27.98 5.88 -1.18
C LYS A 580 -28.47 6.34 0.19
N GLY A 581 -29.28 7.39 0.19
CA GLY A 581 -29.98 7.82 1.40
C GLY A 581 -31.04 6.81 1.78
N THR A 582 -30.96 6.23 2.98
CA THR A 582 -31.89 5.19 3.48
C THR A 582 -32.08 5.32 5.00
N GLN A 583 -32.98 4.54 5.58
CA GLN A 583 -33.09 4.40 7.03
C GLN A 583 -32.51 3.05 7.44
N HIS A 584 -31.68 3.05 8.47
CA HIS A 584 -31.04 1.85 9.00
C HIS A 584 -31.48 1.61 10.44
N THR A 585 -32.19 0.51 10.69
CA THR A 585 -32.79 0.20 11.99
C THR A 585 -31.93 -0.79 12.76
N ILE A 586 -31.46 -0.41 13.94
CA ILE A 586 -30.67 -1.26 14.84
C ILE A 586 -31.57 -1.71 16.00
N THR A 587 -31.42 -2.96 16.44
CA THR A 587 -32.13 -3.48 17.62
C THR A 587 -31.20 -3.49 18.83
N LEU A 588 -31.52 -2.67 19.82
CA LEU A 588 -30.87 -2.61 21.12
C LEU A 588 -31.26 -3.80 22.02
N PRO A 589 -30.45 -4.11 23.04
CA PRO A 589 -30.74 -5.18 24.00
C PRO A 589 -32.02 -4.92 24.82
N PRO A 590 -32.64 -5.97 25.40
CA PRO A 590 -33.79 -5.78 26.28
C PRO A 590 -33.40 -4.94 27.51
N ASN A 591 -34.28 -4.03 27.92
CA ASN A 591 -34.08 -3.08 29.03
C ASN A 591 -32.98 -2.01 28.81
N ALA A 592 -32.47 -1.87 27.59
CA ALA A 592 -31.60 -0.75 27.22
C ALA A 592 -32.40 0.56 27.17
N VAL A 593 -31.86 1.62 27.78
CA VAL A 593 -32.40 2.98 27.70
C VAL A 593 -31.41 3.86 26.93
N LEU A 594 -31.79 4.29 25.73
CA LEU A 594 -30.96 5.16 24.90
C LEU A 594 -30.76 6.53 25.55
N GLN A 595 -29.51 6.96 25.70
CA GLN A 595 -29.16 8.26 26.28
C GLN A 595 -28.88 9.31 25.21
N SER A 596 -28.08 8.96 24.20
CA SER A 596 -27.70 9.88 23.12
C SER A 596 -27.35 9.12 21.85
N VAL A 597 -27.62 9.76 20.71
CA VAL A 597 -27.15 9.35 19.40
C VAL A 597 -26.43 10.53 18.77
N SER A 598 -25.22 10.32 18.28
CA SER A 598 -24.50 11.31 17.46
C SER A 598 -24.22 10.74 16.08
N VAL A 599 -24.29 11.63 15.08
CA VAL A 599 -24.01 11.35 13.68
C VAL A 599 -22.92 12.33 13.25
N ASN A 600 -21.79 11.80 12.78
CA ASN A 600 -20.59 12.58 12.40
C ASN A 600 -20.13 13.57 13.48
N GLY A 601 -20.24 13.19 14.76
CA GLY A 601 -19.86 14.01 15.91
C GLY A 601 -20.94 15.01 16.39
N ALA A 602 -22.05 15.18 15.65
CA ALA A 602 -23.16 16.04 16.06
C ALA A 602 -24.28 15.21 16.70
N THR A 603 -24.68 15.57 17.92
CA THR A 603 -25.80 14.91 18.62
C THR A 603 -27.12 15.17 17.90
N GLN A 604 -27.87 14.10 17.59
CA GLN A 604 -29.18 14.17 16.97
C GLN A 604 -30.26 13.66 17.93
N ALA A 605 -31.45 14.26 17.84
CA ALA A 605 -32.61 13.89 18.66
C ALA A 605 -33.33 12.63 18.13
N ILE A 606 -32.59 11.52 18.00
CA ILE A 606 -33.14 10.22 17.60
C ILE A 606 -33.68 9.52 18.85
N ARG A 607 -34.93 9.04 18.78
CA ARG A 607 -35.60 8.36 19.90
C ARG A 607 -35.66 6.85 19.67
N GLN A 608 -35.52 6.10 20.76
CA GLN A 608 -35.77 4.67 20.80
C GLN A 608 -37.28 4.38 20.69
N GLN A 609 -37.65 3.42 19.85
CA GLN A 609 -39.01 2.90 19.72
C GLN A 609 -39.01 1.41 20.12
N GLY A 610 -39.50 1.12 21.33
CA GLY A 610 -39.39 -0.23 21.89
C GLY A 610 -37.92 -0.63 22.09
N GLN A 611 -37.44 -1.62 21.32
CA GLN A 611 -36.03 -2.03 21.28
C GLN A 611 -35.28 -1.47 20.08
N THR A 612 -35.95 -0.78 19.15
CA THR A 612 -35.35 -0.35 17.88
C THR A 612 -34.93 1.12 17.90
N VAL A 613 -33.83 1.42 17.20
CA VAL A 613 -33.34 2.78 16.94
C VAL A 613 -33.12 2.92 15.44
N THR A 614 -33.86 3.84 14.81
CA THR A 614 -33.76 4.09 13.37
C THR A 614 -32.80 5.24 13.09
N LEU A 615 -31.70 4.93 12.41
CA LEU A 615 -30.66 5.88 12.02
C LEU A 615 -30.92 6.41 10.61
N PRO A 616 -30.92 7.75 10.38
CA PRO A 616 -30.96 8.31 9.04
C PRO A 616 -29.58 8.16 8.38
N VAL A 617 -29.51 7.49 7.23
CA VAL A 617 -28.28 7.26 6.45
C VAL A 617 -28.31 8.13 5.19
N GLU A 618 -27.21 8.81 4.91
CA GLU A 618 -26.95 9.62 3.72
C GLU A 618 -25.90 8.96 2.83
N PRO A 619 -25.87 9.24 1.51
CA PRO A 619 -24.81 8.75 0.63
C PRO A 619 -23.43 9.24 1.07
N GLY A 620 -22.46 8.33 1.15
CA GLY A 620 -21.08 8.60 1.58
C GLY A 620 -20.68 7.74 2.78
N ASN A 621 -19.61 8.15 3.44
CA ASN A 621 -19.16 7.56 4.70
C ASN A 621 -19.76 8.33 5.87
N GLN A 622 -20.28 7.63 6.86
CA GLN A 622 -20.88 8.21 8.04
C GLN A 622 -20.45 7.45 9.29
N HIS A 623 -20.27 8.21 10.37
CA HIS A 623 -19.92 7.69 11.68
C HIS A 623 -21.11 7.89 12.63
N TYR A 624 -21.53 6.81 13.29
CA TYR A 624 -22.60 6.85 14.29
C TYR A 624 -22.06 6.43 15.63
N GLN A 625 -22.48 7.13 16.68
CA GLN A 625 -22.22 6.72 18.05
C GLN A 625 -23.52 6.71 18.84
N LEU A 626 -23.83 5.57 19.44
CA LEU A 626 -25.00 5.37 20.30
C LEU A 626 -24.51 5.08 21.71
N ASN A 627 -25.01 5.83 22.69
CA ASN A 627 -24.75 5.55 24.11
C ASN A 627 -26.07 5.17 24.77
N TRP A 628 -26.08 4.05 25.49
CA TRP A 628 -27.21 3.62 26.30
C TRP A 628 -26.71 3.05 27.63
N HIS A 629 -27.63 2.93 28.58
CA HIS A 629 -27.37 2.27 29.83
C HIS A 629 -28.42 1.20 30.10
N GLU A 630 -27.99 0.18 30.84
CA GLU A 630 -28.82 -0.94 31.29
C GLU A 630 -28.72 -1.04 32.81
N VAL A 631 -29.86 -1.26 33.48
CA VAL A 631 -29.88 -1.53 34.92
C VAL A 631 -29.49 -2.98 35.13
N ASN A 632 -28.17 -3.24 35.12
CA ASN A 632 -27.59 -4.56 35.35
C ASN A 632 -26.59 -4.49 36.50
N GLN A 633 -26.72 -5.39 37.47
CA GLN A 633 -25.78 -5.48 38.59
C GLN A 633 -24.55 -6.28 38.16
N GLN A 634 -23.38 -5.86 38.64
CA GLN A 634 -22.12 -6.52 38.31
C GLN A 634 -22.06 -7.92 38.93
N SER A 635 -22.28 -8.94 38.11
CA SER A 635 -22.23 -10.34 38.50
C SER A 635 -20.81 -10.93 38.32
N SER A 636 -20.60 -12.17 38.76
CA SER A 636 -19.35 -12.89 38.51
C SER A 636 -19.15 -13.28 37.05
N ILE A 637 -20.22 -13.29 36.24
CA ILE A 637 -20.19 -13.66 34.83
C ILE A 637 -20.78 -12.49 34.04
N LEU A 638 -19.92 -11.68 33.45
CA LEU A 638 -20.33 -10.56 32.62
C LEU A 638 -20.28 -10.97 31.15
N THR A 639 -21.38 -10.81 30.43
CA THR A 639 -21.45 -11.11 28.99
C THR A 639 -21.89 -9.85 28.25
N THR A 640 -21.24 -9.55 27.13
CA THR A 640 -21.66 -8.44 26.26
C THR A 640 -23.05 -8.72 25.69
N PRO A 641 -23.93 -7.71 25.54
CA PRO A 641 -25.27 -7.95 25.06
C PRO A 641 -25.24 -8.38 23.58
N ALA A 642 -26.21 -9.22 23.19
CA ALA A 642 -26.42 -9.60 21.79
C ALA A 642 -27.12 -8.43 21.08
N LEU A 643 -26.39 -7.73 20.22
CA LEU A 643 -26.86 -6.58 19.46
C LEU A 643 -27.09 -6.97 18.00
N ASP A 644 -28.23 -6.61 17.42
CA ASP A 644 -28.52 -6.82 16.01
C ASP A 644 -28.39 -5.50 15.23
N LEU A 645 -27.40 -5.45 14.34
CA LEU A 645 -27.13 -4.34 13.44
C LEU A 645 -27.96 -4.39 12.15
N ALA A 646 -28.89 -5.34 12.00
CA ALA A 646 -29.73 -5.57 10.82
C ALA A 646 -28.98 -5.80 9.49
N SER A 647 -27.65 -5.75 9.49
CA SER A 647 -26.77 -5.96 8.35
C SER A 647 -25.43 -6.51 8.84
N ALA A 648 -24.76 -7.30 8.00
CA ALA A 648 -23.45 -7.85 8.34
C ALA A 648 -22.40 -6.74 8.54
N SER A 649 -21.50 -6.96 9.49
CA SER A 649 -20.46 -6.01 9.87
C SER A 649 -19.06 -6.64 9.70
N VAL A 650 -18.09 -5.80 9.37
CA VAL A 650 -16.67 -6.18 9.30
C VAL A 650 -15.91 -5.40 10.37
N ASN A 651 -14.78 -5.93 10.84
CA ASN A 651 -13.96 -5.30 11.87
C ASN A 651 -14.74 -5.03 13.17
N THR A 652 -15.34 -6.08 13.73
CA THR A 652 -16.05 -5.96 15.00
C THR A 652 -15.06 -5.95 16.16
N HIS A 653 -15.07 -4.88 16.95
CA HIS A 653 -14.30 -4.74 18.18
C HIS A 653 -15.25 -4.78 19.38
N LEU A 654 -14.94 -5.63 20.37
CA LEU A 654 -15.65 -5.65 21.64
C LEU A 654 -14.69 -5.25 22.75
N ASN A 655 -15.01 -4.22 23.52
CA ASN A 655 -14.18 -3.71 24.60
C ASN A 655 -14.97 -3.77 25.92
N ILE A 656 -14.42 -4.43 26.93
CA ILE A 656 -15.01 -4.48 28.27
C ILE A 656 -14.05 -3.79 29.24
N LEU A 657 -14.58 -2.77 29.93
CA LEU A 657 -13.93 -2.05 31.02
C LEU A 657 -14.49 -2.58 32.34
N LEU A 658 -13.63 -3.26 33.10
CA LEU A 658 -13.95 -3.78 34.42
C LEU A 658 -13.49 -2.83 35.52
N GLY A 659 -14.21 -2.85 36.66
CA GLY A 659 -13.77 -2.17 37.87
C GLY A 659 -12.48 -2.78 38.45
N GLN A 660 -11.69 -1.95 39.12
CA GLN A 660 -10.40 -2.31 39.73
C GLN A 660 -10.53 -3.30 40.92
N ASP A 661 -11.75 -3.48 41.45
CA ASP A 661 -12.07 -4.40 42.54
C ASP A 661 -12.34 -5.84 42.07
N ARG A 662 -12.03 -6.15 40.80
CA ARG A 662 -12.30 -7.44 40.16
C ARG A 662 -11.03 -8.22 39.85
N TRP A 663 -11.05 -9.48 40.23
CA TRP A 663 -10.06 -10.47 39.81
C TRP A 663 -10.62 -11.30 38.65
N VAL A 664 -10.02 -11.14 37.46
CA VAL A 664 -10.43 -11.84 36.24
C VAL A 664 -9.85 -13.26 36.23
N LEU A 665 -10.71 -14.27 36.10
CA LEU A 665 -10.33 -15.68 36.10
C LEU A 665 -10.32 -16.30 34.71
N LEU A 666 -11.33 -15.98 33.89
CA LEU A 666 -11.51 -16.57 32.57
C LEU A 666 -12.09 -15.53 31.61
N THR A 667 -11.68 -15.61 30.35
CA THR A 667 -12.21 -14.84 29.24
C THR A 667 -12.64 -15.78 28.12
N MET A 668 -13.80 -15.52 27.53
CA MET A 668 -14.39 -16.29 26.43
C MET A 668 -14.97 -15.32 25.40
N GLY A 669 -15.04 -15.70 24.13
CA GLY A 669 -15.59 -14.83 23.10
C GLY A 669 -15.02 -15.11 21.70
N PRO A 670 -15.01 -14.10 20.81
CA PRO A 670 -14.46 -14.19 19.46
C PRO A 670 -13.01 -14.69 19.42
N LYS A 671 -12.60 -15.22 18.26
CA LYS A 671 -11.32 -15.94 18.08
C LYS A 671 -10.10 -15.13 18.50
N PHE A 672 -10.11 -13.82 18.26
CA PHE A 672 -9.04 -12.93 18.71
C PHE A 672 -9.49 -12.16 19.95
N GLY A 673 -8.91 -12.48 21.10
CA GLY A 673 -9.30 -11.86 22.36
C GLY A 673 -8.27 -12.04 23.48
N PRO A 674 -8.55 -11.47 24.67
CA PRO A 674 -7.77 -11.68 25.88
C PRO A 674 -7.70 -13.16 26.23
N ALA A 675 -6.53 -13.56 26.72
CA ALA A 675 -6.25 -14.89 27.19
C ALA A 675 -5.54 -14.82 28.54
N VAL A 676 -5.99 -15.67 29.46
CA VAL A 676 -5.51 -15.73 30.84
C VAL A 676 -4.37 -16.76 30.94
N LEU A 677 -3.13 -16.30 30.77
CA LEU A 677 -1.97 -17.21 30.67
C LEU A 677 -1.62 -17.95 31.97
N PHE A 678 -2.12 -17.47 33.10
CA PHE A 678 -1.88 -18.06 34.41
C PHE A 678 -2.25 -19.55 34.49
N TRP A 679 -3.34 -19.97 33.84
CA TRP A 679 -3.77 -21.38 33.88
C TRP A 679 -2.78 -22.32 33.17
N GLY A 680 -2.11 -21.85 32.13
CA GLY A 680 -1.03 -22.60 31.48
C GLY A 680 0.19 -22.75 32.39
N LEU A 681 0.49 -21.73 33.21
CA LEU A 681 1.53 -21.81 34.25
C LEU A 681 1.14 -22.82 35.33
N VAL A 682 -0.10 -22.76 35.86
CA VAL A 682 -0.60 -23.70 36.87
C VAL A 682 -0.47 -25.15 36.40
N PHE A 683 -0.79 -25.45 35.14
CA PHE A 683 -0.60 -26.78 34.57
C PHE A 683 0.86 -27.27 34.68
N VAL A 684 1.83 -26.43 34.32
CA VAL A 684 3.26 -26.77 34.45
C VAL A 684 3.68 -26.88 35.92
N LEU A 685 3.16 -26.04 36.81
CA LEU A 685 3.41 -26.14 38.25
C LEU A 685 2.88 -27.45 38.84
N VAL A 686 1.73 -27.95 38.40
CA VAL A 686 1.21 -29.27 38.80
C VAL A 686 2.19 -30.38 38.38
N LEU A 687 2.71 -30.33 37.15
CA LEU A 687 3.69 -31.31 36.66
C LEU A 687 5.00 -31.24 37.47
N LEU A 688 5.50 -30.03 37.74
CA LEU A 688 6.71 -29.83 38.55
C LEU A 688 6.52 -30.29 40.00
N ALA A 689 5.38 -29.97 40.62
CA ALA A 689 5.05 -30.40 41.97
C ALA A 689 4.97 -31.93 42.09
N PHE A 690 4.40 -32.60 41.08
CA PHE A 690 4.38 -34.05 41.00
C PHE A 690 5.79 -34.65 40.86
N ALA A 691 6.63 -34.07 39.99
CA ALA A 691 8.00 -34.52 39.78
C ALA A 691 8.87 -34.34 41.05
N LEU A 692 8.81 -33.17 41.68
CA LEU A 692 9.53 -32.87 42.92
C LEU A 692 9.06 -33.75 44.09
N GLY A 693 7.76 -33.98 44.21
CA GLY A 693 7.21 -34.88 45.22
C GLY A 693 7.64 -36.34 45.04
N LYS A 694 7.86 -36.80 43.80
CA LYS A 694 8.35 -38.15 43.54
C LYS A 694 9.86 -38.32 43.73
N ALA A 695 10.65 -37.25 43.66
CA ALA A 695 12.10 -37.33 43.77
C ALA A 695 12.59 -37.73 45.19
N GLN A 696 11.72 -37.71 46.22
CA GLN A 696 12.03 -38.09 47.61
C GLN A 696 13.31 -37.44 48.19
N LEU A 697 13.69 -36.27 47.64
CA LEU A 697 14.82 -35.47 48.11
C LEU A 697 14.45 -34.68 49.38
N THR A 698 13.20 -34.22 49.43
CA THR A 698 12.60 -33.47 50.54
C THR A 698 11.47 -34.28 51.19
N PRO A 699 11.13 -34.02 52.47
CA PRO A 699 9.97 -34.66 53.12
C PRO A 699 8.61 -34.17 52.59
N LEU A 700 8.59 -33.18 51.70
CA LEU A 700 7.37 -32.57 51.14
C LEU A 700 6.65 -33.50 50.16
N LYS A 701 5.33 -33.66 50.35
CA LYS A 701 4.43 -34.35 49.42
C LYS A 701 4.16 -33.47 48.19
N HIS A 702 3.65 -34.08 47.11
CA HIS A 702 3.31 -33.34 45.87
C HIS A 702 2.31 -32.18 46.11
N TRP A 703 1.33 -32.33 47.01
CA TRP A 703 0.40 -31.24 47.34
C TRP A 703 1.06 -30.07 48.08
N HIS A 704 2.06 -30.34 48.95
CA HIS A 704 2.82 -29.26 49.61
C HIS A 704 3.66 -28.48 48.61
N TRP A 705 4.30 -29.19 47.66
CA TRP A 705 5.02 -28.53 46.56
C TRP A 705 4.09 -27.70 45.69
N PHE A 706 2.88 -28.20 45.40
CA PHE A 706 1.91 -27.45 44.62
C PHE A 706 1.46 -26.17 45.34
N LEU A 707 1.09 -26.26 46.63
CA LEU A 707 0.71 -25.11 47.44
C LEU A 707 1.85 -24.09 47.55
N LEU A 708 3.09 -24.54 47.76
CA LEU A 708 4.24 -23.64 47.81
C LEU A 708 4.48 -22.95 46.46
N LEU A 709 4.45 -23.69 45.35
CA LEU A 709 4.70 -23.15 44.01
C LEU A 709 3.60 -22.18 43.55
N ILE A 710 2.32 -22.42 43.89
CA ILE A 710 1.23 -21.53 43.49
C ILE A 710 1.26 -20.20 44.25
N GLY A 711 1.70 -20.16 45.51
CA GLY A 711 1.87 -18.88 46.20
C GLY A 711 3.11 -18.13 45.75
N LEU A 712 4.19 -18.86 45.40
CA LEU A 712 5.39 -18.26 44.79
C LEU A 712 5.19 -17.84 43.32
N SER A 713 4.03 -18.10 42.70
CA SER A 713 3.81 -17.71 41.30
C SER A 713 3.65 -16.19 41.12
N GLN A 714 3.39 -15.46 42.21
CA GLN A 714 3.22 -14.00 42.20
C GLN A 714 4.56 -13.25 42.19
N ILE A 715 5.67 -13.94 42.46
CA ILE A 715 7.02 -13.38 42.45
C ILE A 715 7.78 -13.83 41.19
N PRO A 716 8.88 -13.14 40.81
CA PRO A 716 9.71 -13.56 39.69
C PRO A 716 10.20 -15.02 39.83
N ILE A 717 10.20 -15.77 38.72
CA ILE A 717 10.57 -17.20 38.67
C ILE A 717 11.96 -17.46 39.29
N ALA A 718 12.92 -16.54 39.09
CA ALA A 718 14.26 -16.66 39.66
C ALA A 718 14.24 -16.68 41.20
N ALA A 719 13.39 -15.86 41.83
CA ALA A 719 13.23 -15.84 43.28
C ALA A 719 12.53 -17.13 43.78
N ALA A 720 11.51 -17.61 43.06
CA ALA A 720 10.88 -18.90 43.38
C ALA A 720 11.88 -20.07 43.33
N LEU A 721 12.79 -20.07 42.35
CA LEU A 721 13.85 -21.09 42.25
C LEU A 721 14.82 -21.09 43.44
N VAL A 722 15.09 -19.95 44.06
CA VAL A 722 15.93 -19.86 45.28
C VAL A 722 15.28 -20.64 46.43
N VAL A 723 13.96 -20.49 46.62
CA VAL A 723 13.20 -21.22 47.65
C VAL A 723 13.20 -22.73 47.39
N VAL A 724 12.96 -23.13 46.14
CA VAL A 724 13.00 -24.55 45.72
C VAL A 724 14.41 -25.13 45.94
N ALA A 725 15.45 -24.42 45.51
CA ALA A 725 16.84 -24.84 45.67
C ALA A 725 17.26 -24.95 47.14
N TRP A 726 16.80 -24.02 47.99
CA TRP A 726 17.02 -24.07 49.43
C TRP A 726 16.43 -25.34 50.06
N LEU A 727 15.16 -25.67 49.76
CA LEU A 727 14.50 -26.88 50.27
C LEU A 727 15.22 -28.16 49.81
N ILE A 728 15.66 -28.20 48.55
CA ILE A 728 16.43 -29.33 48.02
C ILE A 728 17.80 -29.42 48.71
N ALA A 729 18.49 -28.29 48.93
CA ALA A 729 19.79 -28.24 49.60
C ALA A 729 19.71 -28.78 51.03
N LEU A 730 18.66 -28.42 51.79
CA LEU A 730 18.38 -28.97 53.12
C LEU A 730 18.13 -30.49 53.06
N GLY A 731 17.37 -30.96 52.07
CA GLY A 731 17.12 -32.38 51.85
C GLY A 731 18.38 -33.18 51.52
N LEU A 732 19.26 -32.62 50.69
CA LEU A 732 20.56 -33.21 50.35
C LEU A 732 21.49 -33.25 51.56
N ARG A 733 21.54 -32.18 52.37
CA ARG A 733 22.32 -32.13 53.62
C ARG A 733 21.91 -33.25 54.59
N LYS A 734 20.63 -33.62 54.66
CA LYS A 734 20.17 -34.74 55.50
C LYS A 734 20.78 -36.09 55.09
N LYS A 735 21.08 -36.27 53.80
CA LYS A 735 21.59 -37.54 53.23
C LYS A 735 23.12 -37.62 53.18
N GLN A 736 23.84 -36.51 53.41
CA GLN A 736 25.30 -36.46 53.36
C GLN A 736 25.92 -36.54 54.76
N VAL A 737 26.90 -37.43 54.91
CA VAL A 737 27.83 -37.45 56.03
C VAL A 737 29.14 -36.83 55.51
N ASN A 738 29.52 -35.67 56.05
CA ASN A 738 30.72 -34.95 55.61
C ASN A 738 31.84 -35.14 56.64
N ASP A 739 32.88 -35.88 56.27
CA ASP A 739 34.04 -36.14 57.15
C ASP A 739 35.05 -34.96 57.22
N ASN A 740 34.90 -33.94 56.36
CA ASN A 740 35.79 -32.78 56.29
C ASN A 740 35.15 -31.52 56.91
N ALA A 741 35.73 -31.03 58.01
CA ALA A 741 35.25 -29.87 58.77
C ALA A 741 35.18 -28.57 57.95
N LYS A 742 36.10 -28.31 57.02
CA LYS A 742 36.10 -27.08 56.21
C LYS A 742 34.94 -27.06 55.21
N CYS A 743 34.70 -28.20 54.54
CA CYS A 743 33.59 -28.35 53.61
C CYS A 743 32.24 -28.29 54.34
N PHE A 744 32.19 -28.87 55.56
CA PHE A 744 31.03 -28.75 56.43
C PHE A 744 30.72 -27.28 56.80
N ASN A 745 31.70 -26.52 57.30
CA ASN A 745 31.49 -25.12 57.70
C ASN A 745 31.06 -24.24 56.52
N LEU A 746 31.69 -24.39 55.35
CA LEU A 746 31.33 -23.63 54.15
C LEU A 746 29.90 -23.96 53.68
N MET A 747 29.51 -25.22 53.73
CA MET A 747 28.13 -25.65 53.44
C MET A 747 27.12 -25.07 54.45
N GLN A 748 27.47 -25.01 55.75
CA GLN A 748 26.59 -24.41 56.77
C GLN A 748 26.40 -22.90 56.53
N ILE A 749 27.47 -22.16 56.24
CA ILE A 749 27.38 -20.72 55.91
C ILE A 749 26.48 -20.52 54.68
N PHE A 750 26.67 -21.33 53.64
CA PHE A 750 25.83 -21.29 52.45
C PHE A 750 24.36 -21.59 52.75
N LEU A 751 24.06 -22.59 53.58
CA LEU A 751 22.69 -22.93 53.98
C LEU A 751 22.05 -21.82 54.83
N VAL A 752 22.80 -21.19 55.74
CA VAL A 752 22.32 -20.04 56.52
C VAL A 752 21.95 -18.88 55.60
N PHE A 753 22.84 -18.55 54.65
CA PHE A 753 22.58 -17.51 53.66
C PHE A 753 21.33 -17.84 52.82
N MET A 754 21.23 -19.05 52.27
CA MET A 754 20.05 -19.48 51.51
C MET A 754 18.77 -19.44 52.34
N THR A 755 18.84 -19.78 53.64
CA THR A 755 17.68 -19.75 54.54
C THR A 755 17.20 -18.32 54.76
N LEU A 756 18.11 -17.38 55.05
CA LEU A 756 17.76 -15.96 55.20
C LEU A 756 17.19 -15.38 53.90
N SER A 757 17.80 -15.68 52.75
CA SER A 757 17.28 -15.25 51.45
C SER A 757 15.91 -15.84 51.15
N SER A 758 15.71 -17.13 51.40
CA SER A 758 14.43 -17.81 51.17
C SER A 758 13.32 -17.27 52.07
N LEU A 759 13.61 -16.99 53.34
CA LEU A 759 12.65 -16.38 54.27
C LEU A 759 12.28 -14.96 53.83
N ALA A 760 13.25 -14.15 53.40
CA ALA A 760 12.98 -12.81 52.86
C ALA A 760 12.09 -12.88 51.61
N ILE A 761 12.36 -13.83 50.70
CA ILE A 761 11.55 -14.03 49.49
C ILE A 761 10.12 -14.48 49.84
N LEU A 762 9.96 -15.41 50.79
CA LEU A 762 8.64 -15.84 51.25
C LEU A 762 7.85 -14.69 51.89
N PHE A 763 8.51 -13.84 52.67
CA PHE A 763 7.88 -12.63 53.24
C PHE A 763 7.40 -11.67 52.14
N ILE A 764 8.25 -11.39 51.15
CA ILE A 764 7.89 -10.55 49.99
C ILE A 764 6.73 -11.17 49.21
N ALA A 765 6.72 -12.49 49.03
CA ALA A 765 5.63 -13.19 48.34
C ALA A 765 4.29 -13.05 49.08
N VAL A 766 4.28 -13.10 50.42
CA VAL A 766 3.09 -12.88 51.24
C VAL A 766 2.64 -11.42 51.18
N GLU A 767 3.56 -10.46 51.27
CA GLU A 767 3.27 -9.03 51.15
C GLU A 767 2.61 -8.70 49.81
N GLN A 768 3.24 -9.12 48.71
CA GLN A 768 2.71 -8.93 47.36
C GLN A 768 1.38 -9.67 47.15
N GLY A 769 1.23 -10.85 47.75
CA GLY A 769 -0.01 -11.63 47.69
C GLY A 769 -1.20 -10.98 48.39
N LEU A 770 -0.99 -10.34 49.54
CA LEU A 770 -2.07 -9.75 50.34
C LEU A 770 -2.39 -8.30 49.94
N LEU A 771 -1.37 -7.49 49.64
CA LEU A 771 -1.51 -6.07 49.35
C LEU A 771 -1.57 -5.76 47.85
N GLY A 772 -0.98 -6.61 47.00
CA GLY A 772 -0.92 -6.42 45.56
C GLY A 772 -2.19 -6.85 44.81
N SER A 773 -2.20 -6.59 43.50
CA SER A 773 -3.18 -7.16 42.56
C SER A 773 -2.64 -8.47 41.96
N PRO A 774 -3.47 -9.51 41.83
CA PRO A 774 -3.05 -10.78 41.26
C PRO A 774 -2.68 -10.61 39.78
N ASP A 775 -1.46 -11.01 39.41
CA ASP A 775 -1.05 -11.02 38.01
C ASP A 775 -1.51 -12.32 37.33
N MET A 776 -2.66 -12.23 36.66
CA MET A 776 -3.20 -13.33 35.86
C MET A 776 -2.56 -13.45 34.46
N GLN A 777 -1.57 -12.60 34.17
CA GLN A 777 -0.82 -12.55 32.91
C GLN A 777 -1.76 -12.47 31.71
N ILE A 778 -2.74 -11.58 31.79
CA ILE A 778 -3.75 -11.37 30.75
C ILE A 778 -3.07 -10.65 29.58
N VAL A 779 -3.09 -11.29 28.42
CA VAL A 779 -2.52 -10.74 27.18
C VAL A 779 -3.44 -11.08 26.00
N GLY A 780 -3.10 -10.55 24.82
CA GLY A 780 -3.87 -10.77 23.59
C GLY A 780 -4.66 -9.52 23.21
N ASN A 781 -4.49 -9.08 21.96
CA ASN A 781 -5.09 -7.86 21.42
C ASN A 781 -4.91 -6.62 22.32
N GLN A 782 -3.74 -6.48 22.96
CA GLN A 782 -3.42 -5.41 23.94
C GLN A 782 -4.40 -5.32 25.13
N SER A 783 -4.93 -6.46 25.56
CA SER A 783 -5.78 -6.52 26.75
C SER A 783 -4.96 -6.46 28.03
N THR A 784 -5.54 -5.90 29.09
CA THR A 784 -5.04 -5.89 30.46
C THR A 784 -6.11 -6.42 31.41
N ALA A 785 -5.84 -6.50 32.72
CA ALA A 785 -6.83 -6.98 33.70
C ALA A 785 -8.11 -6.13 33.75
N GLU A 786 -8.01 -4.83 33.44
CA GLU A 786 -9.13 -3.88 33.47
C GLU A 786 -9.73 -3.65 32.07
N HIS A 787 -8.90 -3.69 31.03
CA HIS A 787 -9.28 -3.41 29.65
C HIS A 787 -9.21 -4.67 28.79
N LEU A 788 -10.34 -5.31 28.54
CA LEU A 788 -10.41 -6.56 27.79
C LEU A 788 -10.92 -6.31 26.37
N LYS A 789 -10.18 -6.75 25.35
CA LYS A 789 -10.43 -6.39 23.94
C LYS A 789 -10.53 -7.62 23.05
N TRP A 790 -11.67 -7.82 22.40
CA TRP A 790 -11.88 -8.84 21.36
C TRP A 790 -12.00 -8.22 19.97
N TYR A 791 -11.67 -9.02 18.97
CA TYR A 791 -11.81 -8.69 17.56
C TYR A 791 -12.40 -9.87 16.78
N GLN A 792 -13.29 -9.56 15.85
CA GLN A 792 -13.85 -10.49 14.87
C GLN A 792 -13.78 -9.83 13.48
N ASP A 793 -13.28 -10.58 12.51
CA ASP A 793 -13.07 -10.11 11.14
C ASP A 793 -14.40 -9.84 10.42
N ARG A 794 -15.30 -10.83 10.44
CA ARG A 794 -16.64 -10.75 9.87
C ARG A 794 -17.66 -11.21 10.92
N SER A 795 -18.70 -10.40 11.06
CA SER A 795 -19.85 -10.66 11.91
C SER A 795 -21.11 -10.62 11.06
N ASN A 796 -22.07 -11.48 11.41
CA ASN A 796 -23.41 -11.42 10.83
C ASN A 796 -24.15 -10.17 11.35
N ALA A 797 -25.45 -10.05 11.05
CA ALA A 797 -26.28 -8.98 11.58
C ALA A 797 -26.26 -8.93 13.13
N LEU A 798 -26.31 -10.12 13.76
CA LEU A 798 -26.07 -10.28 15.18
C LEU A 798 -24.57 -10.25 15.50
N LEU A 799 -24.17 -9.30 16.34
CA LEU A 799 -22.80 -9.21 16.83
C LEU A 799 -22.44 -10.42 17.72
N PRO A 800 -21.18 -10.89 17.65
CA PRO A 800 -20.71 -11.93 18.55
C PRO A 800 -20.65 -11.41 19.99
N THR A 801 -20.74 -12.32 20.95
CA THR A 801 -20.67 -11.99 22.38
C THR A 801 -19.33 -12.38 22.99
N ALA A 802 -18.87 -11.60 23.96
CA ALA A 802 -17.73 -11.93 24.81
C ALA A 802 -18.17 -12.06 26.26
N THR A 803 -17.59 -13.01 26.98
CA THR A 803 -17.91 -13.33 28.38
C THR A 803 -16.65 -13.27 29.22
N VAL A 804 -16.76 -12.65 30.39
CA VAL A 804 -15.71 -12.57 31.39
C VAL A 804 -16.20 -13.14 32.70
N VAL A 805 -15.44 -14.10 33.22
CA VAL A 805 -15.64 -14.62 34.57
C VAL A 805 -14.66 -13.89 35.49
N SER A 806 -15.20 -13.11 36.40
CA SER A 806 -14.43 -12.39 37.41
C SER A 806 -15.06 -12.58 38.79
N ILE A 807 -14.28 -12.39 39.84
CA ILE A 807 -14.77 -12.42 41.23
C ILE A 807 -14.24 -11.20 42.00
N PRO A 808 -14.83 -10.83 43.15
CA PRO A 808 -14.32 -9.73 43.96
C PRO A 808 -12.86 -9.99 44.39
N LEU A 809 -12.03 -8.94 44.37
CA LEU A 809 -10.62 -9.01 44.79
C LEU A 809 -10.47 -9.51 46.25
N LEU A 810 -11.49 -9.33 47.08
CA LEU A 810 -11.53 -9.86 48.44
C LEU A 810 -11.34 -11.39 48.47
N SER A 811 -11.92 -12.13 47.51
CA SER A 811 -11.78 -13.58 47.43
C SER A 811 -10.33 -14.02 47.23
N TYR A 812 -9.56 -13.28 46.42
CA TYR A 812 -8.12 -13.51 46.24
C TYR A 812 -7.36 -13.26 47.54
N ARG A 813 -7.64 -12.15 48.24
CA ARG A 813 -6.98 -11.82 49.51
C ARG A 813 -7.24 -12.86 50.59
N ILE A 814 -8.46 -13.38 50.68
CA ILE A 814 -8.80 -14.48 51.59
C ILE A 814 -7.99 -15.74 51.23
N MET A 815 -7.88 -16.07 49.95
CA MET A 815 -7.10 -17.23 49.50
C MET A 815 -5.61 -17.09 49.86
N MET A 816 -5.02 -15.91 49.66
CA MET A 816 -3.62 -15.64 50.03
C MET A 816 -3.39 -15.62 51.54
N LEU A 817 -4.38 -15.17 52.33
CA LEU A 817 -4.33 -15.27 53.80
C LEU A 817 -4.34 -16.72 54.27
N VAL A 818 -5.20 -17.56 53.69
CA VAL A 818 -5.22 -19.00 53.99
C VAL A 818 -3.87 -19.65 53.64
N TRP A 819 -3.28 -19.24 52.52
CA TRP A 819 -1.97 -19.74 52.11
C TRP A 819 -0.84 -19.31 53.05
N SER A 820 -0.81 -18.06 53.50
CA SER A 820 0.21 -17.59 54.44
C SER A 820 0.06 -18.25 55.83
N LEU A 821 -1.17 -18.50 56.27
CA LEU A 821 -1.43 -19.24 57.50
C LEU A 821 -1.00 -20.70 57.40
N TRP A 822 -1.21 -21.35 56.25
CA TRP A 822 -0.67 -22.69 55.98
C TRP A 822 0.86 -22.71 56.08
N LEU A 823 1.56 -21.75 55.47
CA LEU A 823 3.02 -21.62 55.56
C LEU A 823 3.52 -21.43 57.00
N ALA A 824 2.77 -20.70 57.84
CA ALA A 824 3.14 -20.47 59.23
C ALA A 824 2.94 -21.71 60.12
N VAL A 825 1.99 -22.58 59.77
CA VAL A 825 1.67 -23.81 60.52
C VAL A 825 2.53 -25.00 60.06
N SER A 826 2.96 -25.01 58.80
CA SER A 826 3.80 -26.07 58.19
C SER A 826 5.27 -25.94 58.57
#